data_AF-A0ABD3D3Z6-F1
#
_entry.id   AF-A0ABD3D3Z6-F1
#
_cell.length_a   1.000
_cell.length_b   1.000
_cell.length_c   1.000
_cell.angle_alpha   90.00
_cell.angle_beta   90.00
_cell.angle_gamma   90.00
#
_symmetry.space_group_name_H-M   'P 1'
#
loop_
_entity.id
_entity.type
_entity.pdbx_description
1 polymer ?
#
loop_
_entity_poly.entity_id
_entity_poly.type
_entity_poly.pdbx_seq_one_letter_code
_entity_poly.pdbx_strand_id
1 'polypeptide(L)'
;MVIFCRDEQAGPEIQMDADTGYTLRRTSARIKTLQAKNKSKMNHKRKIGKIEDNLAVADISVAVATVSTDVCGTDVTVSSAADIGKDVNAQVTEALRTYNKHYLHFIQEEENRVTKLADKQRSKKRGSKSKKEDKAEEYAKRAARRPDLKAISEMKKTGATLNNDKRFGTVPGIDVGHQFFCRAEMAAVGFHQHWLWGIDYIGKTARSGTKARKALNLSQYNLPITISIVLSGQYEDDLDNLEDIVYTGQGGNNLLGNRRQFRDQKLERGNLGLKNCMEQSLPVRVVRGHKCKNSYVKKVYTYDGLYKVVQYWSEEGVSGFTVYKFQLKRLEGQPPLTTKQVFFSRGHNPQSTSEIRGLVCADITGGLENIPIPVTNLVDDPPISPLGSGFVYIKHMKYSENVTVPTIAPTGCDCQGEGSCMDSRRCACAKLNGGSFPYVQRNGGRLVEPKAVVFECGPNCKCGPKCVNRTGQIESRFRLEIFRTPNKGWGVRSWDHIPSGAPICEYIGLMRRTDELNHAADNSYVFDIDCLQTMKGMDGRESRLRDVSLPSHLQKIGEEASESVPFCIDAAQTGNVARFINHSCQPNLFVQCMLSCHHDIQQAKIMFVAVDNIPPLKELTYDYGYALDSVMGPDGKIQQMACYCGANECRKRLF
;
A
#
# COMPACT_ATOMS: atom_id res chain seq x y z
N MET A 1 -11.33 -59.34 -2.65
CA MET A 1 -10.27 -60.30 -3.05
C MET A 1 -9.34 -60.45 -1.86
N VAL A 2 -8.91 -61.68 -1.54
CA VAL A 2 -8.14 -62.03 -0.32
C VAL A 2 -6.63 -61.89 -0.66
N ILE A 3 -5.72 -61.44 0.22
CA ILE A 3 -4.92 -62.24 1.19
C ILE A 3 -3.96 -61.29 1.96
N PHE A 4 -3.85 -61.49 3.30
CA PHE A 4 -2.73 -61.35 4.28
C PHE A 4 -1.54 -60.36 4.07
N CYS A 5 -0.83 -59.87 5.09
CA CYS A 5 -0.43 -60.48 6.39
C CYS A 5 -0.66 -59.63 7.67
N ARG A 6 -0.44 -60.27 8.83
CA ARG A 6 -0.37 -59.70 10.19
C ARG A 6 1.09 -59.29 10.53
N ASP A 7 1.50 -58.85 11.72
CA ASP A 7 1.50 -59.59 13.02
C ASP A 7 1.21 -58.73 14.26
N GLU A 8 1.07 -59.40 15.42
CA GLU A 8 0.51 -58.90 16.68
C GLU A 8 1.52 -58.91 17.85
N GLN A 9 1.36 -57.98 18.81
CA GLN A 9 1.72 -58.05 20.26
C GLN A 9 1.58 -56.63 20.87
N ALA A 10 1.26 -56.38 22.14
CA ALA A 10 0.55 -57.11 23.20
C ALA A 10 0.18 -56.08 24.32
N GLY A 11 -0.69 -56.42 25.29
CA GLY A 11 -1.12 -55.53 26.38
C GLY A 11 -0.11 -55.33 27.54
N PRO A 12 -0.50 -54.81 28.73
CA PRO A 12 -1.84 -54.94 29.34
C PRO A 12 -2.48 -53.64 29.89
N GLU A 13 -3.65 -53.80 30.52
CA GLU A 13 -4.51 -52.77 31.12
C GLU A 13 -4.16 -52.43 32.58
N ILE A 14 -4.64 -51.28 33.07
CA ILE A 14 -5.04 -51.06 34.49
C ILE A 14 -6.36 -50.28 34.48
N GLN A 15 -7.24 -50.56 35.46
CA GLN A 15 -8.64 -50.11 35.58
C GLN A 15 -8.87 -49.34 36.91
N MET A 16 -10.12 -48.92 37.18
CA MET A 16 -10.67 -48.42 38.48
C MET A 16 -10.37 -46.95 38.85
N ASP A 17 -11.24 -46.20 39.55
CA ASP A 17 -12.72 -46.25 39.63
C ASP A 17 -13.29 -44.88 40.11
N ALA A 18 -14.60 -44.79 40.36
CA ALA A 18 -15.33 -43.52 40.53
C ALA A 18 -15.70 -43.07 41.98
N ASP A 19 -16.28 -41.85 42.04
CA ASP A 19 -17.41 -41.41 42.89
C ASP A 19 -17.16 -40.61 44.20
N THR A 20 -18.27 -40.05 44.73
CA THR A 20 -18.49 -39.11 45.86
C THR A 20 -18.26 -37.60 45.58
N GLY A 21 -19.09 -36.66 46.07
CA GLY A 21 -20.43 -36.80 46.69
C GLY A 21 -20.84 -35.63 47.63
N TYR A 22 -22.13 -35.26 47.62
CA TYR A 22 -22.82 -34.40 48.62
C TYR A 22 -22.37 -32.92 48.76
N THR A 23 -23.07 -32.04 49.52
CA THR A 23 -24.33 -31.33 49.16
C THR A 23 -24.55 -30.08 50.03
N LEU A 24 -25.44 -29.16 49.60
CA LEU A 24 -26.31 -28.28 50.42
C LEU A 24 -25.75 -27.55 51.67
N ARG A 25 -25.89 -26.21 51.68
CA ARG A 25 -26.94 -25.51 52.47
C ARG A 25 -27.07 -24.01 52.17
N ARG A 26 -28.27 -23.48 52.46
CA ARG A 26 -28.59 -22.04 52.52
C ARG A 26 -28.44 -21.53 53.97
N THR A 27 -28.12 -20.25 54.13
CA THR A 27 -28.50 -19.44 55.29
C THR A 27 -28.87 -18.02 54.85
N SER A 28 -29.70 -17.33 55.63
CA SER A 28 -30.16 -15.95 55.37
C SER A 28 -30.03 -15.12 56.64
N ALA A 29 -29.83 -13.80 56.54
CA ALA A 29 -30.67 -12.76 57.20
C ALA A 29 -30.04 -11.35 57.29
N ARG A 30 -30.86 -10.36 56.92
CA ARG A 30 -31.05 -9.00 57.49
C ARG A 30 -30.08 -8.43 58.55
N ILE A 31 -29.72 -7.15 58.36
CA ILE A 31 -29.93 -5.99 59.28
C ILE A 31 -29.56 -4.71 58.46
N LYS A 32 -30.48 -3.74 58.23
CA LYS A 32 -30.84 -2.53 59.03
C LYS A 32 -29.66 -1.60 59.39
N THR A 33 -29.72 -0.26 59.45
CA THR A 33 -30.62 0.81 58.93
C THR A 33 -29.98 2.18 59.29
N LEU A 34 -30.02 3.20 58.42
CA LEU A 34 -29.96 4.67 58.69
C LEU A 34 -30.15 5.37 57.31
N GLN A 35 -31.03 6.36 57.01
CA GLN A 35 -31.53 7.57 57.67
C GLN A 35 -30.46 8.68 57.89
N ALA A 36 -30.69 9.96 57.58
CA ALA A 36 -31.77 10.67 56.83
C ALA A 36 -31.39 12.16 56.59
N LYS A 37 -32.33 12.95 56.01
CA LYS A 37 -32.39 14.44 55.86
C LYS A 37 -31.74 14.98 54.55
N ASN A 38 -32.49 15.58 53.61
CA ASN A 38 -33.24 16.88 53.60
C ASN A 38 -32.32 18.08 53.28
N LYS A 39 -32.70 19.17 52.58
CA LYS A 39 -33.87 19.53 51.72
C LYS A 39 -33.57 20.91 51.08
N SER A 40 -34.00 21.20 49.84
CA SER A 40 -34.43 22.57 49.45
C SER A 40 -35.17 22.64 48.10
N LYS A 41 -36.31 23.36 48.10
CA LYS A 41 -36.93 24.21 47.04
C LYS A 41 -36.39 24.06 45.60
N MET A 42 -37.16 23.74 44.55
CA MET A 42 -38.58 23.90 44.25
C MET A 42 -39.10 25.36 44.20
N ASN A 43 -39.06 26.00 43.02
CA ASN A 43 -40.24 26.62 42.35
C ASN A 43 -39.89 27.49 41.13
N HIS A 44 -40.25 27.05 39.91
CA HIS A 44 -41.18 27.82 39.07
C HIS A 44 -41.91 26.93 38.02
N LYS A 45 -43.21 27.21 37.84
CA LYS A 45 -44.08 26.78 36.71
C LYS A 45 -44.04 27.94 35.67
N ARG A 46 -44.55 27.93 34.42
CA ARG A 46 -45.56 27.21 33.58
C ARG A 46 -45.09 27.46 32.12
N LYS A 47 -45.47 26.77 31.04
CA LYS A 47 -46.46 25.70 30.71
C LYS A 47 -45.66 24.51 30.10
N ILE A 48 -46.15 23.33 29.72
CA ILE A 48 -47.48 22.73 29.40
C ILE A 48 -48.07 23.06 28.01
N GLY A 49 -47.80 22.17 27.06
CA GLY A 49 -48.77 21.65 26.09
C GLY A 49 -48.72 20.11 26.15
N LYS A 50 -49.87 19.44 26.04
CA LYS A 50 -50.00 17.97 25.83
C LYS A 50 -49.96 17.70 24.30
N ILE A 51 -49.72 16.52 23.73
CA ILE A 51 -50.37 15.19 23.84
C ILE A 51 -49.39 14.20 23.17
N GLU A 52 -49.21 12.92 23.54
CA GLU A 52 -49.34 12.17 24.80
C GLU A 52 -48.56 10.83 24.57
N ASP A 53 -48.98 9.64 25.05
CA ASP A 53 -48.13 8.42 25.06
C ASP A 53 -48.13 7.50 23.82
N ASN A 54 -46.99 6.80 23.60
CA ASN A 54 -46.92 5.32 23.60
C ASN A 54 -45.46 4.80 23.61
N LEU A 55 -45.16 3.78 24.43
CA LEU A 55 -43.88 3.05 24.42
C LEU A 55 -43.98 1.74 23.65
N ALA A 56 -42.90 1.37 22.96
CA ALA A 56 -42.57 -0.01 22.59
C ALA A 56 -41.10 -0.27 22.92
N VAL A 57 -40.75 -1.52 23.26
CA VAL A 57 -39.47 -1.88 23.89
C VAL A 57 -38.42 -2.26 22.84
N ALA A 58 -37.17 -1.87 23.10
CA ALA A 58 -35.98 -2.43 22.43
C ALA A 58 -34.89 -2.68 23.49
N ASP A 59 -34.36 -3.90 23.56
CA ASP A 59 -33.43 -4.32 24.59
C ASP A 59 -32.01 -3.75 24.40
N ILE A 60 -31.40 -3.30 25.49
CA ILE A 60 -30.00 -2.87 25.54
C ILE A 60 -29.15 -4.02 26.11
N SER A 61 -28.55 -4.82 25.23
CA SER A 61 -27.55 -5.81 25.60
C SER A 61 -26.24 -5.11 26.02
N VAL A 62 -25.98 -5.04 27.32
CA VAL A 62 -24.78 -4.39 27.87
C VAL A 62 -23.52 -5.23 27.58
N ALA A 63 -22.70 -4.78 26.63
CA ALA A 63 -21.36 -5.32 26.43
C ALA A 63 -20.43 -4.80 27.55
N VAL A 64 -19.95 -5.71 28.41
CA VAL A 64 -19.09 -5.35 29.54
C VAL A 64 -17.66 -5.07 29.05
N ALA A 65 -17.32 -3.79 28.92
CA ALA A 65 -15.93 -3.37 28.71
C ALA A 65 -15.13 -3.49 30.02
N THR A 66 -14.20 -4.44 30.07
CA THR A 66 -13.28 -4.61 31.21
C THR A 66 -12.26 -3.47 31.24
N VAL A 67 -12.40 -2.54 32.18
CA VAL A 67 -11.45 -1.44 32.38
C VAL A 67 -10.24 -1.95 33.16
N SER A 68 -9.10 -2.09 32.47
CA SER A 68 -7.79 -2.16 33.13
C SER A 68 -7.39 -0.77 33.62
N THR A 69 -7.11 -0.63 34.91
CA THR A 69 -6.71 0.65 35.52
C THR A 69 -5.20 0.87 35.41
N ASP A 70 -4.77 1.63 34.40
CA ASP A 70 -3.37 2.08 34.32
C ASP A 70 -3.06 3.16 35.37
N VAL A 71 -1.99 2.94 36.13
CA VAL A 71 -1.54 3.86 37.20
C VAL A 71 -0.25 4.58 36.77
N CYS A 72 -0.39 5.64 35.97
CA CYS A 72 0.56 6.76 35.99
C CYS A 72 -0.11 8.01 35.38
N GLY A 73 -0.30 9.06 36.17
CA GLY A 73 -1.04 10.26 35.75
C GLY A 73 -0.18 11.27 34.98
N THR A 74 -0.70 11.80 33.89
CA THR A 74 -0.43 13.18 33.43
C THR A 74 -1.47 13.60 32.39
N ASP A 75 -2.33 14.57 32.73
CA ASP A 75 -3.39 15.03 31.83
C ASP A 75 -2.81 15.74 30.59
N VAL A 76 -3.14 15.22 29.41
CA VAL A 76 -2.93 15.93 28.13
C VAL A 76 -4.24 16.62 27.77
N THR A 77 -4.27 17.94 27.92
CA THR A 77 -5.46 18.75 27.63
C THR A 77 -5.83 18.69 26.15
N VAL A 78 -7.00 18.12 25.84
CA VAL A 78 -7.57 18.07 24.50
C VAL A 78 -7.94 19.49 24.06
N SER A 79 -7.36 19.96 22.96
CA SER A 79 -7.71 21.25 22.36
C SER A 79 -9.09 21.21 21.68
N SER A 80 -9.79 22.35 21.71
CA SER A 80 -11.16 22.56 21.23
C SER A 80 -11.49 21.95 19.86
N ALA A 81 -12.72 21.41 19.73
CA ALA A 81 -13.26 20.83 18.51
C ALA A 81 -13.39 21.87 17.37
N ALA A 82 -12.43 21.85 16.44
CA ALA A 82 -12.45 22.60 15.18
C ALA A 82 -11.63 21.91 14.07
N ASP A 83 -11.44 20.58 14.16
CA ASP A 83 -10.73 19.78 13.16
C ASP A 83 -11.24 18.33 13.20
N ILE A 84 -12.04 17.92 12.20
CA ILE A 84 -12.30 16.48 11.95
C ILE A 84 -11.16 15.99 11.07
N GLY A 85 -10.00 15.80 11.70
CA GLY A 85 -8.76 15.47 11.02
C GLY A 85 -8.82 14.10 10.34
N LYS A 86 -8.48 14.05 9.04
CA LYS A 86 -8.37 12.81 8.24
C LYS A 86 -7.58 11.73 8.97
N ASP A 87 -7.99 10.47 8.83
CA ASP A 87 -7.28 9.28 9.30
C ASP A 87 -5.77 9.36 9.03
N VAL A 88 -4.97 9.14 10.07
CA VAL A 88 -3.52 9.32 9.96
C VAL A 88 -2.88 8.22 9.10
N ASN A 89 -3.52 7.06 8.97
CA ASN A 89 -3.11 6.04 8.01
C ASN A 89 -3.34 6.49 6.56
N ALA A 90 -4.47 7.17 6.27
CA ALA A 90 -4.72 7.81 4.98
C ALA A 90 -3.71 8.93 4.69
N GLN A 91 -3.40 9.78 5.68
CA GLN A 91 -2.36 10.82 5.52
C GLN A 91 -0.99 10.23 5.15
N VAL A 92 -0.54 9.19 5.87
CA VAL A 92 0.73 8.50 5.59
C VAL A 92 0.72 7.85 4.21
N THR A 93 -0.40 7.25 3.82
CA THR A 93 -0.59 6.67 2.48
C THR A 93 -0.43 7.73 1.39
N GLU A 94 -1.11 8.87 1.50
CA GLU A 94 -1.02 9.94 0.48
C GLU A 94 0.36 10.59 0.44
N ALA A 95 1.03 10.78 1.58
CA ALA A 95 2.43 11.23 1.58
C ALA A 95 3.37 10.26 0.83
N LEU A 96 3.12 8.95 0.89
CA LEU A 96 3.86 7.94 0.13
C LEU A 96 3.47 7.90 -1.37
N ARG A 97 2.22 8.20 -1.72
CA ARG A 97 1.77 8.39 -3.12
C ARG A 97 2.42 9.61 -3.75
N THR A 98 2.33 10.76 -3.09
CA THR A 98 3.03 11.99 -3.47
C THR A 98 4.55 11.81 -3.57
N TYR A 99 5.17 11.05 -2.66
CA TYR A 99 6.58 10.65 -2.80
C TYR A 99 6.84 9.85 -4.09
N ASN A 100 6.05 8.81 -4.36
CA ASN A 100 6.22 7.95 -5.54
C ASN A 100 5.96 8.72 -6.85
N LYS A 101 5.01 9.65 -6.88
CA LYS A 101 4.78 10.57 -8.01
C LYS A 101 6.02 11.43 -8.31
N HIS A 102 6.54 12.16 -7.33
CA HIS A 102 7.76 12.96 -7.50
C HIS A 102 8.97 12.08 -7.91
N TYR A 103 9.11 10.91 -7.30
CA TYR A 103 10.15 9.95 -7.62
C TYR A 103 10.09 9.50 -9.09
N LEU A 104 8.91 9.14 -9.60
CA LEU A 104 8.72 8.72 -10.98
C LEU A 104 8.95 9.87 -11.97
N HIS A 105 8.50 11.08 -11.67
CA HIS A 105 8.83 12.26 -12.48
C HIS A 105 10.35 12.49 -12.56
N PHE A 106 11.07 12.35 -11.44
CA PHE A 106 12.53 12.46 -11.42
C PHE A 106 13.28 11.28 -12.05
N ILE A 107 12.64 10.12 -12.21
CA ILE A 107 13.14 9.03 -13.07
C ILE A 107 12.96 9.41 -14.55
N GLN A 108 11.78 9.92 -14.94
CA GLN A 108 11.51 10.35 -16.32
C GLN A 108 12.48 11.48 -16.76
N GLU A 109 12.79 12.43 -15.88
CA GLU A 109 13.85 13.43 -16.11
C GLU A 109 15.22 12.79 -16.42
N GLU A 110 15.61 11.75 -15.68
CA GLU A 110 16.93 11.12 -15.78
C GLU A 110 17.02 10.23 -17.01
N GLU A 111 15.97 9.46 -17.33
CA GLU A 111 15.83 8.71 -18.58
C GLU A 111 15.92 9.68 -19.79
N ASN A 112 15.20 10.80 -19.76
CA ASN A 112 15.30 11.87 -20.76
C ASN A 112 16.70 12.49 -20.84
N ARG A 113 17.40 12.69 -19.72
CA ARG A 113 18.77 13.23 -19.69
C ARG A 113 19.76 12.26 -20.32
N VAL A 114 19.68 10.97 -19.99
CA VAL A 114 20.57 9.92 -20.52
C VAL A 114 20.38 9.78 -22.03
N THR A 115 19.14 9.73 -22.52
CA THR A 115 18.83 9.72 -23.96
C THR A 115 19.45 10.91 -24.69
N LYS A 116 19.28 12.13 -24.16
CA LYS A 116 19.87 13.37 -24.73
C LYS A 116 21.40 13.38 -24.73
N LEU A 117 22.06 12.65 -23.83
CA LEU A 117 23.52 12.48 -23.85
C LEU A 117 23.97 11.41 -24.86
N ALA A 118 23.24 10.30 -24.97
CA ALA A 118 23.53 9.25 -25.94
C ALA A 118 23.42 9.77 -27.39
N ASP A 119 22.40 10.56 -27.70
CA ASP A 119 22.23 11.18 -29.03
C ASP A 119 23.37 12.19 -29.33
N LYS A 120 23.83 12.97 -28.34
CA LYS A 120 25.00 13.86 -28.51
C LYS A 120 26.31 13.12 -28.78
N GLN A 121 26.50 11.93 -28.19
CA GLN A 121 27.65 11.09 -28.49
C GLN A 121 27.55 10.44 -29.89
N ARG A 122 26.34 10.07 -30.32
CA ARG A 122 26.07 9.54 -31.66
C ARG A 122 26.31 10.58 -32.76
N SER A 123 25.93 11.84 -32.55
CA SER A 123 26.23 12.92 -33.52
C SER A 123 27.71 13.27 -33.57
N LYS A 124 28.41 13.37 -32.41
CA LYS A 124 29.87 13.54 -32.36
C LYS A 124 30.64 12.47 -33.14
N LYS A 125 30.17 11.20 -33.13
CA LYS A 125 30.78 10.10 -33.90
C LYS A 125 30.50 10.14 -35.43
N ARG A 126 29.62 11.02 -35.91
CA ARG A 126 29.35 11.24 -37.34
C ARG A 126 30.00 12.50 -37.93
N GLY A 127 30.47 13.41 -37.07
CA GLY A 127 31.46 14.43 -37.46
C GLY A 127 32.87 13.83 -37.55
N SER A 128 33.77 14.51 -38.26
CA SER A 128 35.16 14.06 -38.42
C SER A 128 35.95 14.17 -37.10
N LYS A 129 37.01 13.34 -36.96
CA LYS A 129 37.93 13.39 -35.82
C LYS A 129 38.76 14.68 -35.84
N SER A 130 38.41 15.68 -35.05
CA SER A 130 39.39 16.65 -34.55
C SER A 130 39.99 16.14 -33.22
N LYS A 131 41.33 16.18 -33.10
CA LYS A 131 42.02 15.90 -31.84
C LYS A 131 42.21 17.20 -31.05
N LYS A 132 41.46 17.39 -29.97
CA LYS A 132 41.92 18.15 -28.80
C LYS A 132 41.23 17.64 -27.54
N GLU A 133 41.97 17.64 -26.43
CA GLU A 133 41.55 17.01 -25.18
C GLU A 133 40.79 18.00 -24.30
N ASP A 134 39.46 17.93 -24.29
CA ASP A 134 38.65 18.69 -23.33
C ASP A 134 38.44 17.89 -22.03
N LYS A 135 39.24 18.22 -21.00
CA LYS A 135 39.06 17.72 -19.63
C LYS A 135 37.68 18.08 -19.02
N ALA A 136 36.94 18.99 -19.67
CA ALA A 136 35.53 19.26 -19.37
C ALA A 136 34.57 18.11 -19.74
N GLU A 137 34.85 17.32 -20.77
CA GLU A 137 33.99 16.19 -21.18
C GLU A 137 34.12 14.98 -20.23
N GLU A 138 35.25 14.85 -19.55
CA GLU A 138 35.39 13.90 -18.43
C GLU A 138 34.47 14.28 -17.26
N TYR A 139 34.39 15.57 -16.92
CA TYR A 139 33.48 16.08 -15.89
C TYR A 139 31.98 16.03 -16.29
N ALA A 140 31.66 15.65 -17.54
CA ALA A 140 30.30 15.31 -17.95
C ALA A 140 29.86 13.90 -17.50
N LYS A 141 30.80 13.05 -17.05
CA LYS A 141 30.53 11.77 -16.36
C LYS A 141 30.05 11.96 -14.90
N ARG A 142 29.58 13.16 -14.53
CA ARG A 142 28.94 13.45 -13.22
C ARG A 142 27.93 12.35 -12.86
N ALA A 143 28.04 11.86 -11.62
CA ALA A 143 27.37 10.67 -11.14
C ALA A 143 25.86 10.61 -11.46
N ALA A 144 25.35 9.40 -11.65
CA ALA A 144 23.92 9.13 -11.82
C ALA A 144 23.11 9.88 -10.76
N ARG A 145 22.07 10.60 -11.18
CA ARG A 145 21.25 11.37 -10.24
C ARG A 145 20.55 10.43 -9.27
N ARG A 146 20.11 10.99 -8.14
CA ARG A 146 19.34 10.29 -7.11
C ARG A 146 17.89 10.79 -7.08
N PRO A 147 17.00 10.32 -7.98
CA PRO A 147 15.57 10.64 -7.98
C PRO A 147 14.90 10.43 -6.62
N ASP A 148 15.36 9.44 -5.86
CA ASP A 148 14.92 9.18 -4.48
C ASP A 148 15.21 10.34 -3.53
N LEU A 149 16.37 11.00 -3.67
CA LEU A 149 16.73 12.17 -2.87
C LEU A 149 16.15 13.48 -3.44
N LYS A 150 15.95 13.56 -4.77
CA LYS A 150 15.21 14.67 -5.40
C LYS A 150 13.76 14.70 -4.92
N ALA A 151 13.09 13.55 -4.84
CA ALA A 151 11.70 13.44 -4.38
C ALA A 151 11.52 13.98 -2.95
N ILE A 152 12.35 13.56 -1.99
CA ILE A 152 12.36 14.13 -0.63
C ILE A 152 12.57 15.66 -0.68
N SER A 153 13.49 16.12 -1.54
CA SER A 153 13.81 17.56 -1.65
C SER A 153 12.65 18.38 -2.24
N GLU A 154 11.80 17.78 -3.07
CA GLU A 154 10.60 18.43 -3.61
C GLU A 154 9.47 18.47 -2.58
N MET A 155 9.20 17.34 -1.91
CA MET A 155 8.21 17.29 -0.82
C MET A 155 8.52 18.28 0.31
N LYS A 156 9.81 18.52 0.60
CA LYS A 156 10.24 19.52 1.58
C LYS A 156 10.08 20.97 1.12
N LYS A 157 9.93 21.23 -0.20
CA LYS A 157 9.54 22.54 -0.74
C LYS A 157 8.03 22.72 -0.73
N THR A 158 7.27 21.69 -1.10
CA THR A 158 5.80 21.74 -1.19
C THR A 158 5.10 21.58 0.17
N GLY A 159 5.83 21.21 1.22
CA GLY A 159 5.27 20.95 2.56
C GLY A 159 4.66 19.55 2.73
N ALA A 160 4.75 18.70 1.71
CA ALA A 160 4.14 17.37 1.68
C ALA A 160 4.85 16.31 2.56
N THR A 161 5.94 16.64 3.26
CA THR A 161 6.54 15.73 4.26
C THR A 161 5.77 15.73 5.57
N LEU A 162 5.46 14.54 6.09
CA LEU A 162 4.79 14.36 7.38
C LEU A 162 5.78 14.19 8.54
N ASN A 163 5.28 14.27 9.78
CA ASN A 163 6.02 14.05 11.03
C ASN A 163 7.39 14.75 11.10
N ASN A 164 7.47 15.98 10.57
CA ASN A 164 8.71 16.77 10.51
C ASN A 164 9.36 16.99 11.90
N ASP A 165 8.53 17.06 12.94
CA ASP A 165 8.95 17.17 14.32
C ASP A 165 9.32 15.81 14.92
N LYS A 166 10.63 15.63 15.15
CA LYS A 166 11.25 14.45 15.75
C LYS A 166 10.69 14.14 17.14
N ARG A 167 10.25 12.90 17.36
CA ARG A 167 9.73 12.37 18.62
C ARG A 167 10.31 10.99 18.95
N PHE A 168 10.45 10.67 20.24
CA PHE A 168 10.63 9.31 20.74
C PHE A 168 9.28 8.56 20.73
N GLY A 169 9.28 7.25 20.99
CA GLY A 169 8.05 6.44 20.94
C GLY A 169 7.50 6.23 19.52
N THR A 170 6.19 6.00 19.41
CA THR A 170 5.48 5.73 18.15
C THR A 170 5.43 6.94 17.22
N VAL A 171 5.08 6.69 15.94
CA VAL A 171 4.80 7.74 14.94
C VAL A 171 3.37 7.54 14.46
N PRO A 172 2.49 8.57 14.55
CA PRO A 172 1.12 8.47 14.06
C PRO A 172 1.05 8.04 12.59
N GLY A 173 0.16 7.10 12.30
CA GLY A 173 -0.03 6.51 10.97
C GLY A 173 0.98 5.43 10.56
N ILE A 174 1.86 4.97 11.48
CA ILE A 174 2.95 4.02 11.16
C ILE A 174 3.07 2.94 12.24
N ASP A 175 2.32 1.86 12.05
CA ASP A 175 2.24 0.72 12.96
C ASP A 175 3.39 -0.27 12.83
N VAL A 176 3.56 -1.13 13.84
CA VAL A 176 4.51 -2.25 13.82
C VAL A 176 4.19 -3.18 12.65
N GLY A 177 5.21 -3.54 11.88
CA GLY A 177 5.08 -4.28 10.62
C GLY A 177 4.94 -3.41 9.36
N HIS A 178 4.90 -2.07 9.48
CA HIS A 178 4.93 -1.17 8.32
C HIS A 178 6.22 -1.35 7.51
N GLN A 179 6.09 -1.42 6.19
CA GLN A 179 7.18 -1.71 5.26
C GLN A 179 7.48 -0.54 4.33
N PHE A 180 8.72 -0.03 4.39
CA PHE A 180 9.24 0.97 3.47
C PHE A 180 10.11 0.32 2.40
N PHE A 181 9.98 0.77 1.15
CA PHE A 181 10.70 0.23 0.01
C PHE A 181 12.01 0.98 -0.25
N CYS A 182 12.24 2.10 0.44
CA CYS A 182 13.53 2.76 0.49
C CYS A 182 13.73 3.61 1.76
N ARG A 183 14.99 3.96 2.04
CA ARG A 183 15.37 4.93 3.10
C ARG A 183 14.77 6.33 2.89
N ALA A 184 14.29 6.63 1.68
CA ALA A 184 13.75 7.94 1.32
C ALA A 184 12.26 8.08 1.70
N GLU A 185 11.46 7.01 1.62
CA GLU A 185 10.08 7.00 2.10
C GLU A 185 10.01 7.27 3.62
N MET A 186 10.87 6.61 4.42
CA MET A 186 11.00 6.90 5.86
C MET A 186 11.33 8.36 6.19
N ALA A 187 12.03 9.05 5.29
CA ALA A 187 12.38 10.47 5.43
C ALA A 187 11.31 11.42 4.86
N ALA A 188 10.40 10.91 4.03
CA ALA A 188 9.24 11.62 3.50
C ALA A 188 8.10 11.66 4.53
N VAL A 189 7.84 10.55 5.24
CA VAL A 189 6.82 10.46 6.30
C VAL A 189 7.35 10.80 7.71
N GLY A 190 8.56 11.35 7.80
CA GLY A 190 9.21 11.83 9.03
C GLY A 190 9.66 10.77 10.04
N PHE A 191 9.44 9.48 9.74
CA PHE A 191 9.74 8.36 10.63
C PHE A 191 11.23 8.26 11.02
N HIS A 192 12.12 8.42 10.02
CA HIS A 192 13.57 8.44 10.18
C HIS A 192 14.17 9.36 9.10
N GLN A 193 14.70 10.52 9.50
CA GLN A 193 14.94 11.66 8.60
C GLN A 193 16.24 11.57 7.79
N HIS A 194 17.13 10.63 8.12
CA HIS A 194 18.40 10.41 7.41
C HIS A 194 18.30 9.30 6.37
N TRP A 195 18.74 9.56 5.14
CA TRP A 195 18.71 8.57 4.05
C TRP A 195 19.88 7.57 4.08
N LEU A 196 20.95 7.86 4.82
CA LEU A 196 22.20 7.08 4.86
C LEU A 196 22.52 6.55 6.27
N TRP A 197 22.56 7.44 7.27
CA TRP A 197 23.00 7.14 8.64
C TRP A 197 22.18 6.02 9.29
N GLY A 198 22.80 5.20 10.13
CA GLY A 198 22.10 4.14 10.86
C GLY A 198 21.20 4.67 11.98
N ILE A 199 21.59 5.78 12.61
CA ILE A 199 20.93 6.36 13.78
C ILE A 199 20.29 7.70 13.42
N ASP A 200 19.06 7.93 13.88
CA ASP A 200 18.39 9.23 13.91
C ASP A 200 18.11 9.67 15.35
N TYR A 201 18.41 10.93 15.66
CA TYR A 201 18.42 11.48 17.02
C TYR A 201 17.98 12.95 17.08
N ILE A 202 17.46 13.36 18.24
CA ILE A 202 17.22 14.75 18.61
C ILE A 202 18.53 15.31 19.16
N GLY A 203 19.13 16.30 18.49
CA GLY A 203 20.41 16.91 18.89
C GLY A 203 20.25 18.13 19.82
N LYS A 204 21.31 18.50 20.54
CA LYS A 204 21.34 19.70 21.39
C LYS A 204 20.93 20.98 20.63
N THR A 205 21.32 21.07 19.35
CA THR A 205 21.04 22.18 18.42
C THR A 205 19.66 22.13 17.75
N ALA A 206 18.75 21.23 18.15
CA ALA A 206 17.36 21.26 17.70
C ALA A 206 16.72 22.63 18.04
N ARG A 207 16.39 23.39 16.98
CA ARG A 207 16.16 24.85 17.01
C ARG A 207 15.32 25.28 18.21
N SER A 208 15.88 26.18 19.02
CA SER A 208 15.43 26.56 20.37
C SER A 208 14.11 27.37 20.45
N GLY A 209 13.25 27.26 19.45
CA GLY A 209 11.94 27.93 19.38
C GLY A 209 10.87 27.19 18.57
N THR A 210 11.10 25.92 18.19
CA THR A 210 10.08 25.10 17.51
C THR A 210 8.99 24.64 18.48
N LYS A 211 7.71 24.63 18.05
CA LYS A 211 6.57 24.22 18.89
C LYS A 211 6.78 22.84 19.53
N ALA A 212 7.34 21.89 18.78
CA ALA A 212 7.64 20.55 19.27
C ALA A 212 8.63 20.49 20.44
N ARG A 213 9.57 21.43 20.57
CA ARG A 213 10.49 21.44 21.72
C ARG A 213 9.75 21.74 23.03
N LYS A 214 8.70 22.57 22.99
CA LYS A 214 7.77 22.76 24.10
C LYS A 214 6.84 21.56 24.28
N ALA A 215 6.22 21.07 23.20
CA ALA A 215 5.24 19.97 23.28
C ALA A 215 5.82 18.64 23.80
N LEU A 216 7.12 18.38 23.61
CA LEU A 216 7.82 17.19 24.11
C LEU A 216 8.59 17.41 25.42
N ASN A 217 8.44 18.58 26.08
CA ASN A 217 9.17 18.98 27.30
C ASN A 217 10.68 18.66 27.27
N LEU A 218 11.35 18.85 26.12
CA LEU A 218 12.75 18.46 25.89
C LEU A 218 13.79 19.26 26.71
N SER A 219 13.36 20.06 27.68
CA SER A 219 14.18 20.65 28.74
C SER A 219 14.45 19.66 29.89
N GLN A 220 13.59 18.66 30.11
CA GLN A 220 13.75 17.69 31.21
C GLN A 220 14.74 16.54 30.90
N TYR A 221 15.24 16.47 29.67
CA TYR A 221 16.07 15.36 29.20
C TYR A 221 17.48 15.81 28.78
N ASN A 222 18.47 14.98 29.11
CA ASN A 222 19.84 15.10 28.62
C ASN A 222 19.90 14.76 27.11
N LEU A 223 20.17 15.77 26.28
CA LEU A 223 20.33 15.64 24.83
C LEU A 223 21.79 15.31 24.45
N PRO A 224 22.05 14.56 23.37
CA PRO A 224 21.10 14.04 22.39
C PRO A 224 20.25 12.85 22.89
N ILE A 225 19.16 12.55 22.18
CA ILE A 225 18.28 11.39 22.42
C ILE A 225 18.09 10.66 21.09
N THR A 226 18.43 9.38 21.01
CA THR A 226 18.19 8.56 19.81
C THR A 226 16.71 8.16 19.71
N ILE A 227 16.10 8.40 18.55
CA ILE A 227 14.66 8.12 18.31
C ILE A 227 14.42 6.92 17.39
N SER A 228 15.36 6.61 16.50
CA SER A 228 15.26 5.48 15.58
C SER A 228 16.63 4.96 15.16
N ILE A 229 16.76 3.64 15.02
CA ILE A 229 17.90 2.97 14.40
C ILE A 229 17.44 2.08 13.24
N VAL A 230 18.31 1.93 12.23
CA VAL A 230 18.07 1.11 11.04
C VAL A 230 19.12 0.00 10.97
N LEU A 231 18.77 -1.17 11.53
CA LEU A 231 19.50 -2.42 11.34
C LEU A 231 19.52 -2.78 9.86
N SER A 232 20.69 -3.15 9.33
CA SER A 232 20.85 -3.25 7.88
C SER A 232 22.02 -4.10 7.37
N GLY A 233 22.76 -4.76 8.25
CA GLY A 233 23.96 -5.54 7.90
C GLY A 233 24.96 -4.69 7.12
N GLN A 234 25.27 -3.51 7.66
CA GLN A 234 26.29 -2.59 7.11
C GLN A 234 27.49 -2.45 8.06
N TYR A 235 27.31 -2.79 9.33
CA TYR A 235 28.39 -3.07 10.27
C TYR A 235 28.60 -4.59 10.33
N GLU A 236 29.84 -4.97 10.61
CA GLU A 236 30.31 -6.35 10.72
C GLU A 236 30.08 -6.93 12.12
N ASP A 237 29.89 -6.06 13.12
CA ASP A 237 29.75 -6.40 14.54
C ASP A 237 28.28 -6.42 15.04
N ASP A 238 27.30 -6.20 14.16
CA ASP A 238 25.86 -6.23 14.46
C ASP A 238 25.38 -7.67 14.77
N LEU A 239 24.76 -7.90 15.94
CA LEU A 239 24.10 -9.16 16.29
C LEU A 239 22.59 -8.97 16.42
N ASP A 240 21.81 -9.76 15.69
CA ASP A 240 20.35 -9.62 15.62
C ASP A 240 19.63 -10.88 16.13
N ASN A 241 19.52 -11.04 17.45
CA ASN A 241 18.63 -12.03 18.09
C ASN A 241 17.19 -11.50 18.24
N LEU A 242 16.86 -10.50 17.42
CA LEU A 242 15.53 -10.04 17.02
C LEU A 242 14.69 -9.32 18.09
N GLU A 243 14.45 -9.91 19.26
CA GLU A 243 13.95 -9.17 20.44
C GLU A 243 15.09 -8.61 21.28
N ASP A 244 16.25 -9.28 21.25
CA ASP A 244 17.49 -8.85 21.88
C ASP A 244 18.50 -8.59 20.77
N ILE A 245 19.00 -7.37 20.65
CA ILE A 245 19.93 -6.98 19.58
C ILE A 245 21.15 -6.29 20.16
N VAL A 246 22.32 -6.58 19.58
CA VAL A 246 23.55 -5.82 19.82
C VAL A 246 23.81 -4.98 18.59
N TYR A 247 23.51 -3.69 18.69
CA TYR A 247 23.63 -2.72 17.61
C TYR A 247 24.99 -2.02 17.66
N THR A 248 25.67 -1.95 16.52
CA THR A 248 26.98 -1.28 16.41
C THR A 248 26.81 0.24 16.29
N GLY A 249 27.57 0.99 17.08
CA GLY A 249 27.57 2.45 17.07
C GLY A 249 27.98 3.05 15.73
N GLN A 250 27.64 4.33 15.53
CA GLN A 250 28.06 5.10 14.36
C GLN A 250 29.49 5.64 14.52
N GLY A 251 30.17 5.83 13.40
CA GLY A 251 31.55 6.32 13.36
C GLY A 251 32.52 5.27 12.84
N GLY A 252 33.68 5.71 12.35
CA GLY A 252 34.74 4.84 11.85
C GLY A 252 34.43 4.01 10.60
N ASN A 253 33.20 3.94 10.11
CA ASN A 253 32.80 3.04 9.01
C ASN A 253 32.93 3.65 7.61
N ASN A 254 33.47 2.88 6.66
CA ASN A 254 33.52 3.23 5.25
C ASN A 254 32.23 2.84 4.49
N LEU A 255 31.10 3.44 4.88
CA LEU A 255 29.74 3.08 4.41
C LEU A 255 29.54 3.09 2.88
N LEU A 256 30.35 3.87 2.15
CA LEU A 256 30.28 4.00 0.69
C LEU A 256 31.34 3.17 -0.06
N GLY A 257 32.32 2.59 0.65
CA GLY A 257 33.38 1.76 0.11
C GLY A 257 33.25 0.30 0.59
N ASN A 258 34.27 -0.20 1.28
CA ASN A 258 34.34 -1.58 1.76
C ASN A 258 33.45 -1.90 2.98
N ARG A 259 32.77 -0.90 3.57
CA ARG A 259 31.88 -1.00 4.76
C ARG A 259 32.54 -1.52 6.04
N ARG A 260 33.87 -1.57 6.10
CA ARG A 260 34.62 -1.92 7.31
C ARG A 260 34.86 -0.70 8.19
N GLN A 261 35.24 -0.93 9.44
CA GLN A 261 35.84 0.11 10.27
C GLN A 261 37.24 0.48 9.74
N PHE A 262 37.61 1.76 9.87
CA PHE A 262 38.94 2.30 9.49
C PHE A 262 39.52 3.28 10.53
N ARG A 263 38.88 3.41 11.70
CA ARG A 263 39.32 4.15 12.89
C ARG A 263 38.34 3.91 14.03
N ASP A 264 38.76 4.24 15.25
CA ASP A 264 37.95 4.17 16.45
C ASP A 264 36.66 5.00 16.36
N GLN A 265 35.62 4.48 16.99
CA GLN A 265 34.39 5.19 17.28
C GLN A 265 34.56 6.10 18.50
N LYS A 266 33.64 7.06 18.65
CA LYS A 266 33.57 7.98 19.79
C LYS A 266 32.17 7.98 20.38
N LEU A 267 32.07 8.22 21.68
CA LEU A 267 30.80 8.35 22.41
C LEU A 267 30.17 9.73 22.16
N GLU A 268 29.86 10.02 20.89
CA GLU A 268 29.28 11.28 20.41
C GLU A 268 28.06 11.03 19.52
N ARG A 269 27.32 12.09 19.17
CA ARG A 269 26.18 12.05 18.22
C ARG A 269 25.16 10.95 18.61
N GLY A 270 24.84 10.03 17.70
CA GLY A 270 23.90 8.93 17.95
C GLY A 270 24.37 7.89 18.98
N ASN A 271 25.68 7.76 19.24
CA ASN A 271 26.21 6.84 20.26
C ASN A 271 25.91 7.39 21.66
N LEU A 272 26.22 8.67 21.86
CA LEU A 272 25.78 9.40 23.05
C LEU A 272 24.24 9.43 23.15
N GLY A 273 23.54 9.54 22.03
CA GLY A 273 22.08 9.48 21.97
C GLY A 273 21.50 8.14 22.44
N LEU A 274 22.15 7.01 22.14
CA LEU A 274 21.75 5.68 22.62
C LEU A 274 22.08 5.49 24.11
N LYS A 275 23.25 5.92 24.57
CA LYS A 275 23.60 5.98 26.00
C LYS A 275 22.56 6.79 26.78
N ASN A 276 22.25 8.00 26.32
CA ASN A 276 21.28 8.87 26.94
C ASN A 276 19.86 8.25 26.94
N CYS A 277 19.49 7.42 25.96
CA CYS A 277 18.23 6.68 25.99
C CYS A 277 18.22 5.58 27.07
N MET A 278 19.34 4.89 27.30
CA MET A 278 19.48 3.92 28.41
C MET A 278 19.29 4.61 29.76
N GLU A 279 20.04 5.68 30.02
CA GLU A 279 20.04 6.41 31.30
C GLU A 279 18.70 7.08 31.63
N GLN A 280 17.85 7.30 30.63
CA GLN A 280 16.55 7.96 30.76
C GLN A 280 15.37 7.02 30.43
N SER A 281 15.63 5.72 30.26
CA SER A 281 14.63 4.69 29.88
C SER A 281 13.79 5.02 28.64
N LEU A 282 14.35 5.75 27.67
CA LEU A 282 13.62 6.23 26.49
C LEU A 282 13.59 5.17 25.35
N PRO A 283 12.42 4.95 24.71
CA PRO A 283 12.27 3.93 23.67
C PRO A 283 12.78 4.38 22.29
N VAL A 284 13.48 3.47 21.62
CA VAL A 284 14.04 3.65 20.26
C VAL A 284 13.23 2.82 19.26
N ARG A 285 12.83 3.41 18.12
CA ARG A 285 12.21 2.68 17.00
C ARG A 285 13.24 1.90 16.20
N VAL A 286 13.11 0.57 16.12
CA VAL A 286 14.01 -0.29 15.34
C VAL A 286 13.40 -0.60 13.98
N VAL A 287 14.19 -0.44 12.92
CA VAL A 287 13.84 -0.82 11.55
C VAL A 287 14.83 -1.86 11.02
N ARG A 288 14.34 -2.98 10.49
CA ARG A 288 15.18 -4.02 9.88
C ARG A 288 15.16 -3.97 8.36
N GLY A 289 16.34 -4.01 7.74
CA GLY A 289 16.51 -3.94 6.29
C GLY A 289 16.75 -5.31 5.64
N HIS A 290 15.71 -5.93 5.07
CA HIS A 290 15.72 -7.27 4.49
C HIS A 290 16.08 -7.27 2.99
N LYS A 291 16.98 -8.15 2.55
CA LYS A 291 17.29 -8.33 1.11
C LYS A 291 16.18 -9.14 0.44
N CYS A 292 15.56 -8.62 -0.61
CA CYS A 292 14.51 -9.32 -1.37
C CYS A 292 15.05 -9.70 -2.74
N LYS A 293 15.42 -10.98 -2.94
CA LYS A 293 16.05 -11.46 -4.19
C LYS A 293 15.12 -11.36 -5.41
N ASN A 294 13.82 -11.65 -5.22
CA ASN A 294 12.83 -11.79 -6.29
C ASN A 294 11.90 -10.56 -6.40
N SER A 295 12.25 -9.42 -5.78
CA SER A 295 11.44 -8.19 -5.81
C SER A 295 12.08 -7.12 -6.69
N TYR A 296 11.24 -6.25 -7.27
CA TYR A 296 11.70 -5.01 -7.92
C TYR A 296 12.46 -4.10 -6.95
N VAL A 297 12.21 -4.27 -5.64
CA VAL A 297 12.89 -3.61 -4.53
C VAL A 297 13.96 -4.55 -3.99
N LYS A 298 15.24 -4.24 -4.23
CA LYS A 298 16.37 -5.08 -3.76
C LYS A 298 16.45 -5.21 -2.23
N LYS A 299 15.86 -4.27 -1.48
CA LYS A 299 15.88 -4.22 -0.01
C LYS A 299 14.67 -3.47 0.57
N VAL A 300 13.84 -4.18 1.34
CA VAL A 300 12.68 -3.63 2.08
C VAL A 300 13.10 -3.33 3.52
N TYR A 301 12.45 -2.36 4.16
CA TYR A 301 12.73 -1.91 5.52
C TYR A 301 11.47 -2.01 6.39
N THR A 302 11.42 -2.96 7.33
CA THR A 302 10.27 -3.22 8.21
C THR A 302 10.44 -2.47 9.54
N TYR A 303 9.42 -1.77 10.02
CA TYR A 303 9.39 -1.20 11.38
C TYR A 303 8.98 -2.28 12.39
N ASP A 304 9.90 -2.66 13.27
CA ASP A 304 9.76 -3.83 14.15
C ASP A 304 9.34 -3.46 15.59
N GLY A 305 9.04 -2.19 15.83
CA GLY A 305 8.57 -1.65 17.11
C GLY A 305 9.63 -0.93 17.94
N LEU A 306 9.27 -0.69 19.18
CA LEU A 306 10.03 0.02 20.20
C LEU A 306 10.90 -0.93 21.03
N TYR A 307 12.12 -0.50 21.31
CA TYR A 307 13.12 -1.21 22.10
C TYR A 307 13.71 -0.26 23.14
N LYS A 308 13.97 -0.76 24.35
CA LYS A 308 14.78 -0.07 25.37
C LYS A 308 16.26 -0.43 25.18
N VAL A 309 17.16 0.55 25.31
CA VAL A 309 18.60 0.27 25.45
C VAL A 309 18.82 -0.26 26.87
N VAL A 310 19.45 -1.43 27.01
CA VAL A 310 19.62 -2.14 28.29
C VAL A 310 21.01 -1.91 28.87
N GLN A 311 22.04 -2.01 28.03
CA GLN A 311 23.42 -1.73 28.39
C GLN A 311 24.20 -1.28 27.14
N TYR A 312 25.34 -0.63 27.36
CA TYR A 312 26.30 -0.34 26.30
C TYR A 312 27.73 -0.56 26.80
N TRP A 313 28.64 -0.86 25.89
CA TRP A 313 30.06 -1.01 26.17
C TRP A 313 30.90 -0.60 24.95
N SER A 314 32.22 -0.67 25.08
CA SER A 314 33.16 -0.51 23.97
C SER A 314 34.14 -1.68 23.95
N GLU A 315 34.41 -2.21 22.76
CA GLU A 315 35.34 -3.32 22.53
C GLU A 315 36.12 -3.08 21.22
N GLU A 316 37.15 -3.88 20.97
CA GLU A 316 37.82 -3.93 19.67
C GLU A 316 36.95 -4.75 18.69
N GLY A 317 36.43 -4.09 17.65
CA GLY A 317 35.62 -4.74 16.62
C GLY A 317 36.45 -5.53 15.61
N VAL A 318 35.80 -6.30 14.73
CA VAL A 318 36.43 -7.30 13.84
C VAL A 318 37.57 -6.73 12.95
N SER A 319 37.55 -5.42 12.66
CA SER A 319 38.59 -4.74 11.87
C SER A 319 39.71 -4.08 12.72
N GLY A 320 39.84 -4.40 14.01
CA GLY A 320 40.94 -3.91 14.87
C GLY A 320 40.80 -2.46 15.33
N PHE A 321 39.56 -2.00 15.54
CA PHE A 321 39.25 -0.63 15.97
C PHE A 321 38.17 -0.62 17.05
N THR A 322 38.22 0.35 17.97
CA THR A 322 37.22 0.51 19.03
C THR A 322 35.83 0.74 18.41
N VAL A 323 34.87 -0.12 18.74
CA VAL A 323 33.45 0.03 18.42
C VAL A 323 32.65 0.18 19.70
N TYR A 324 31.59 1.00 19.68
CA TYR A 324 30.60 1.00 20.76
C TYR A 324 29.49 0.02 20.40
N LYS A 325 29.12 -0.85 21.34
CA LYS A 325 28.01 -1.79 21.20
C LYS A 325 26.90 -1.44 22.18
N PHE A 326 25.66 -1.52 21.71
CA PHE A 326 24.46 -1.20 22.47
C PHE A 326 23.53 -2.41 22.44
N GLN A 327 23.24 -3.00 23.60
CA GLN A 327 22.20 -4.01 23.70
C GLN A 327 20.84 -3.33 23.80
N LEU A 328 19.90 -3.66 22.91
CA LEU A 328 18.52 -3.21 22.98
C LEU A 328 17.58 -4.41 23.11
N LYS A 329 16.63 -4.33 24.05
CA LYS A 329 15.55 -5.31 24.21
C LYS A 329 14.21 -4.70 23.80
N ARG A 330 13.42 -5.45 23.03
CA ARG A 330 12.08 -5.04 22.59
C ARG A 330 11.17 -4.79 23.81
N LEU A 331 10.25 -3.84 23.68
CA LEU A 331 9.19 -3.66 24.68
C LEU A 331 8.06 -4.68 24.46
N GLU A 332 7.51 -5.15 25.56
CA GLU A 332 6.34 -6.04 25.62
C GLU A 332 5.05 -5.29 25.21
N GLY A 333 3.93 -6.00 25.11
CA GLY A 333 2.62 -5.44 24.71
C GLY A 333 2.48 -5.04 23.23
N GLN A 334 3.56 -5.07 22.45
CA GLN A 334 3.54 -4.79 21.02
C GLN A 334 3.15 -6.02 20.18
N PRO A 335 2.56 -5.84 18.97
CA PRO A 335 2.31 -6.93 18.02
C PRO A 335 3.54 -7.82 17.81
N PRO A 336 3.39 -9.13 17.56
CA PRO A 336 4.50 -10.06 17.40
C PRO A 336 5.43 -9.62 16.26
N LEU A 337 6.73 -9.91 16.40
CA LEU A 337 7.72 -9.56 15.38
C LEU A 337 7.47 -10.34 14.09
N THR A 338 7.07 -9.62 13.04
CA THR A 338 6.98 -10.09 11.63
C THR A 338 8.32 -10.57 11.04
N THR A 339 9.38 -10.50 11.83
CA THR A 339 10.77 -10.79 11.45
C THR A 339 11.43 -11.87 12.30
N LYS A 340 10.82 -12.31 13.42
CA LYS A 340 11.35 -13.38 14.31
C LYS A 340 10.99 -14.76 13.80
N GLN A 341 9.77 -15.19 14.10
CA GLN A 341 9.10 -16.14 13.25
C GLN A 341 8.76 -15.37 11.97
N VAL A 342 8.86 -16.06 10.85
CA VAL A 342 7.88 -15.87 9.79
C VAL A 342 6.53 -16.41 10.30
N PHE A 343 5.93 -15.69 11.25
CA PHE A 343 4.56 -15.95 11.67
C PHE A 343 3.66 -15.42 10.56
N PHE A 344 3.36 -16.36 9.67
CA PHE A 344 2.74 -16.11 8.39
C PHE A 344 1.24 -15.79 8.50
N SER A 345 0.92 -14.63 9.07
CA SER A 345 -0.24 -13.85 8.63
C SER A 345 -0.09 -13.38 7.17
N ARG A 346 1.13 -13.44 6.61
CA ARG A 346 1.45 -13.35 5.18
C ARG A 346 2.47 -14.43 4.80
N GLY A 347 1.97 -15.61 4.41
CA GLY A 347 2.64 -16.84 3.94
C GLY A 347 4.10 -16.82 3.49
N HIS A 348 4.77 -17.98 3.53
CA HIS A 348 5.92 -18.23 2.64
C HIS A 348 5.38 -18.02 1.24
N ASN A 349 5.70 -16.87 0.62
CA ASN A 349 5.13 -16.50 -0.67
C ASN A 349 5.32 -17.71 -1.59
N PRO A 350 4.25 -18.41 -2.03
CA PRO A 350 4.42 -19.73 -2.60
C PRO A 350 5.40 -19.64 -3.78
N GLN A 351 6.48 -20.43 -3.75
CA GLN A 351 7.39 -20.48 -4.91
C GLN A 351 6.81 -21.40 -5.99
N SER A 352 5.95 -22.34 -5.58
CA SER A 352 5.21 -23.31 -6.39
C SER A 352 3.76 -23.47 -5.91
N THR A 353 2.89 -24.04 -6.74
CA THR A 353 1.48 -24.28 -6.39
C THR A 353 1.26 -25.39 -5.36
N SER A 354 2.24 -26.29 -5.16
CA SER A 354 2.20 -27.36 -4.16
C SER A 354 2.45 -26.89 -2.72
N GLU A 355 2.94 -25.66 -2.52
CA GLU A 355 3.06 -25.02 -1.19
C GLU A 355 1.73 -24.44 -0.67
N ILE A 356 0.70 -24.38 -1.53
CA ILE A 356 -0.56 -23.70 -1.25
C ILE A 356 -1.49 -24.59 -0.41
N ARG A 357 -1.98 -24.06 0.72
CA ARG A 357 -3.07 -24.67 1.50
C ARG A 357 -4.44 -24.21 0.97
N GLY A 358 -5.41 -25.12 0.96
CA GLY A 358 -6.78 -24.83 0.51
C GLY A 358 -6.89 -24.61 -0.99
N LEU A 359 -6.02 -25.22 -1.80
CA LEU A 359 -6.07 -25.12 -3.26
C LEU A 359 -7.34 -25.78 -3.80
N VAL A 360 -8.19 -25.01 -4.49
CA VAL A 360 -9.43 -25.49 -5.14
C VAL A 360 -9.27 -25.59 -6.66
N CYS A 361 -8.42 -24.77 -7.25
CA CYS A 361 -8.04 -24.87 -8.66
C CYS A 361 -6.57 -24.47 -8.83
N ALA A 362 -5.78 -25.26 -9.56
CA ALA A 362 -4.36 -24.97 -9.80
C ALA A 362 -4.15 -23.81 -10.78
N ASP A 363 -5.08 -23.63 -11.73
CA ASP A 363 -5.09 -22.53 -12.69
C ASP A 363 -6.52 -22.27 -13.19
N ILE A 364 -7.10 -21.11 -12.85
CA ILE A 364 -8.42 -20.72 -13.36
C ILE A 364 -8.39 -20.34 -14.86
N THR A 365 -7.19 -20.09 -15.41
CA THR A 365 -7.03 -19.54 -16.77
C THR A 365 -7.03 -20.60 -17.86
N GLY A 366 -6.89 -21.89 -17.51
CA GLY A 366 -6.80 -22.99 -18.48
C GLY A 366 -5.54 -22.92 -19.37
N GLY A 367 -4.46 -22.32 -18.87
CA GLY A 367 -3.23 -22.07 -19.63
C GLY A 367 -3.30 -20.87 -20.58
N LEU A 368 -4.32 -20.01 -20.48
CA LEU A 368 -4.42 -18.79 -21.30
C LEU A 368 -3.42 -17.71 -20.87
N GLU A 369 -3.14 -17.58 -19.56
CA GLU A 369 -2.14 -16.64 -19.05
C GLU A 369 -0.76 -17.30 -18.94
N ASN A 370 0.31 -16.54 -19.18
CA ASN A 370 1.70 -17.05 -19.10
C ASN A 370 2.11 -17.45 -17.67
N ILE A 371 1.36 -16.99 -16.67
CA ILE A 371 1.54 -17.31 -15.25
C ILE A 371 0.19 -17.88 -14.77
N PRO A 372 0.12 -19.16 -14.38
CA PRO A 372 -1.07 -19.76 -13.81
C PRO A 372 -1.63 -18.97 -12.63
N ILE A 373 -2.96 -18.84 -12.56
CA ILE A 373 -3.65 -18.11 -11.49
C ILE A 373 -4.40 -19.14 -10.61
N PRO A 374 -3.78 -19.63 -9.52
CA PRO A 374 -4.43 -20.57 -8.60
C PRO A 374 -5.58 -19.91 -7.83
N VAL A 375 -6.50 -20.76 -7.37
CA VAL A 375 -7.67 -20.39 -6.57
C VAL A 375 -7.62 -21.10 -5.21
N THR A 376 -7.74 -20.34 -4.12
CA THR A 376 -7.72 -20.88 -2.75
C THR A 376 -8.99 -20.60 -1.96
N ASN A 377 -9.40 -21.59 -1.17
CA ASN A 377 -10.47 -21.48 -0.20
C ASN A 377 -10.03 -22.07 1.14
N LEU A 378 -10.10 -21.24 2.19
CA LEU A 378 -9.78 -21.55 3.58
C LEU A 378 -10.86 -20.95 4.51
N VAL A 379 -12.07 -20.74 3.97
CA VAL A 379 -13.16 -19.99 4.62
C VAL A 379 -14.45 -20.80 4.62
N ASP A 380 -14.86 -21.36 3.47
CA ASP A 380 -16.05 -22.22 3.40
C ASP A 380 -15.65 -23.69 3.63
N ASP A 381 -16.52 -24.43 4.33
CA ASP A 381 -16.41 -25.88 4.51
C ASP A 381 -17.77 -26.53 4.13
N PRO A 382 -17.84 -27.39 3.08
CA PRO A 382 -16.74 -27.74 2.18
C PRO A 382 -16.31 -26.57 1.26
N PRO A 383 -15.04 -26.53 0.82
CA PRO A 383 -14.50 -25.43 0.01
C PRO A 383 -15.12 -25.38 -1.39
N ILE A 384 -15.85 -24.31 -1.68
CA ILE A 384 -16.44 -24.06 -3.01
C ILE A 384 -15.44 -23.50 -4.03
N SER A 385 -15.75 -23.67 -5.33
CA SER A 385 -14.96 -23.19 -6.48
C SER A 385 -15.70 -22.10 -7.27
N PRO A 386 -15.03 -21.02 -7.74
CA PRO A 386 -15.66 -20.01 -8.59
C PRO A 386 -16.01 -20.53 -9.99
N LEU A 387 -15.47 -21.69 -10.41
CA LEU A 387 -15.84 -22.34 -11.67
C LEU A 387 -17.21 -23.03 -11.60
N GLY A 388 -17.73 -23.31 -10.39
CA GLY A 388 -19.02 -23.97 -10.19
C GLY A 388 -20.23 -23.18 -10.68
N SER A 389 -20.09 -21.87 -10.95
CA SER A 389 -21.14 -21.02 -11.49
C SER A 389 -21.14 -20.93 -13.03
N GLY A 390 -20.40 -21.80 -13.73
CA GLY A 390 -20.33 -21.80 -15.20
C GLY A 390 -19.51 -20.65 -15.81
N PHE A 391 -18.64 -20.01 -15.02
CA PHE A 391 -17.78 -18.92 -15.48
C PHE A 391 -16.69 -19.39 -16.46
N VAL A 392 -16.51 -18.64 -17.57
CA VAL A 392 -15.54 -18.95 -18.64
C VAL A 392 -14.44 -17.88 -18.74
N TYR A 393 -13.21 -18.25 -18.39
CA TYR A 393 -12.04 -17.36 -18.49
C TYR A 393 -11.71 -17.00 -19.95
N ILE A 394 -11.40 -15.72 -20.21
CA ILE A 394 -10.97 -15.21 -21.51
C ILE A 394 -9.88 -14.13 -21.37
N LYS A 395 -8.93 -14.11 -22.32
CA LYS A 395 -7.79 -13.17 -22.33
C LYS A 395 -8.04 -11.89 -23.14
N HIS A 396 -9.08 -11.87 -23.97
CA HIS A 396 -9.37 -10.80 -24.92
C HIS A 396 -10.84 -10.39 -24.87
N MET A 397 -11.11 -9.10 -25.08
CA MET A 397 -12.45 -8.53 -25.07
C MET A 397 -13.34 -9.19 -26.14
N LYS A 398 -14.54 -9.63 -25.75
CA LYS A 398 -15.62 -9.99 -26.67
C LYS A 398 -16.53 -8.77 -26.89
N TYR A 399 -17.32 -8.78 -27.95
CA TYR A 399 -18.29 -7.72 -28.26
C TYR A 399 -19.66 -8.36 -28.52
N SER A 400 -20.76 -7.75 -28.05
CA SER A 400 -22.10 -8.16 -28.45
C SER A 400 -22.38 -7.78 -29.92
N GLU A 401 -23.33 -8.46 -30.55
CA GLU A 401 -23.61 -8.33 -32.00
C GLU A 401 -23.98 -6.89 -32.42
N ASN A 402 -24.52 -6.09 -31.49
CA ASN A 402 -24.92 -4.70 -31.70
C ASN A 402 -23.80 -3.68 -31.41
N VAL A 403 -22.59 -4.10 -31.02
CA VAL A 403 -21.46 -3.21 -30.73
C VAL A 403 -20.45 -3.21 -31.86
N THR A 404 -20.37 -2.08 -32.58
CA THR A 404 -19.37 -1.86 -33.63
C THR A 404 -17.96 -1.78 -33.02
N VAL A 405 -17.13 -2.79 -33.30
CA VAL A 405 -15.71 -2.79 -32.95
C VAL A 405 -15.00 -1.59 -33.62
N PRO A 406 -14.27 -0.74 -32.87
CA PRO A 406 -13.62 0.43 -33.43
C PRO A 406 -12.57 0.09 -34.49
N THR A 407 -12.54 0.86 -35.58
CA THR A 407 -11.50 0.74 -36.61
C THR A 407 -10.11 1.08 -36.04
N ILE A 408 -9.09 0.32 -36.46
CA ILE A 408 -7.70 0.56 -36.05
C ILE A 408 -7.29 1.99 -36.45
N ALA A 409 -6.67 2.72 -35.52
CA ALA A 409 -6.23 4.09 -35.72
C ALA A 409 -5.35 4.22 -36.97
N PRO A 410 -5.70 5.07 -37.96
CA PRO A 410 -5.09 5.05 -39.29
C PRO A 410 -3.64 5.54 -39.31
N THR A 411 -3.16 6.16 -38.22
CA THR A 411 -1.77 6.59 -38.08
C THR A 411 -1.18 6.13 -36.75
N GLY A 412 0.11 5.82 -36.77
CA GLY A 412 0.92 5.53 -35.58
C GLY A 412 2.28 6.24 -35.68
N CYS A 413 3.12 6.11 -34.65
CA CYS A 413 4.44 6.73 -34.71
C CYS A 413 5.39 6.00 -35.67
N ASP A 414 6.24 6.77 -36.34
CA ASP A 414 7.29 6.32 -37.27
C ASP A 414 8.56 5.80 -36.57
N CYS A 415 8.62 5.85 -35.25
CA CYS A 415 9.80 5.56 -34.43
C CYS A 415 10.32 4.11 -34.60
N GLN A 416 11.45 3.94 -35.28
CA GLN A 416 11.99 2.62 -35.65
C GLN A 416 12.79 1.93 -34.53
N GLY A 417 12.51 0.64 -34.30
CA GLY A 417 13.30 -0.25 -33.43
C GLY A 417 12.62 -0.66 -32.11
N GLU A 418 13.25 -1.56 -31.35
CA GLU A 418 12.83 -1.88 -29.98
C GLU A 418 13.14 -0.72 -29.04
N GLY A 419 12.23 -0.40 -28.11
CA GLY A 419 12.42 0.70 -27.15
C GLY A 419 12.66 2.07 -27.80
N SER A 420 12.19 2.30 -29.03
CA SER A 420 12.56 3.46 -29.84
C SER A 420 11.85 4.77 -29.47
N CYS A 421 10.68 4.68 -28.84
CA CYS A 421 9.89 5.84 -28.40
C CYS A 421 10.48 6.44 -27.10
N MET A 422 11.62 7.12 -27.23
CA MET A 422 12.35 7.76 -26.11
C MET A 422 12.58 9.26 -26.28
N ASP A 423 12.26 9.84 -27.45
CA ASP A 423 12.26 11.29 -27.68
C ASP A 423 10.84 11.78 -27.97
N SER A 424 10.19 12.36 -26.95
CA SER A 424 8.78 12.77 -27.01
C SER A 424 8.50 13.88 -28.03
N ARG A 425 9.54 14.59 -28.49
CA ARG A 425 9.42 15.63 -29.53
C ARG A 425 9.19 15.02 -30.92
N ARG A 426 9.74 13.82 -31.16
CA ARG A 426 9.64 13.08 -32.42
C ARG A 426 8.40 12.18 -32.45
N CYS A 427 8.15 11.42 -31.38
CA CYS A 427 7.07 10.42 -31.35
C CYS A 427 5.66 11.06 -31.38
N ALA A 428 4.84 10.69 -32.38
CA ALA A 428 3.44 11.12 -32.47
C ALA A 428 2.60 10.72 -31.24
N CYS A 429 2.75 9.49 -30.74
CA CYS A 429 2.01 9.00 -29.56
C CYS A 429 2.37 9.79 -28.29
N ALA A 430 3.59 10.32 -28.17
CA ALA A 430 3.94 11.20 -27.06
C ALA A 430 3.22 12.56 -27.13
N LYS A 431 2.90 13.06 -28.33
CA LYS A 431 2.12 14.30 -28.51
C LYS A 431 0.69 14.12 -28.04
N LEU A 432 0.06 12.97 -28.35
CA LEU A 432 -1.27 12.60 -27.84
C LEU A 432 -1.32 12.59 -26.29
N ASN A 433 -0.21 12.21 -25.63
CA ASN A 433 -0.06 12.22 -24.18
C ASN A 433 0.32 13.60 -23.56
N GLY A 434 0.28 14.68 -24.33
CA GLY A 434 0.65 16.04 -23.88
C GLY A 434 2.13 16.42 -24.10
N GLY A 435 2.84 15.75 -25.01
CA GLY A 435 4.26 16.02 -25.32
C GLY A 435 5.27 15.27 -24.44
N SER A 436 4.78 14.36 -23.59
CA SER A 436 5.56 13.50 -22.68
C SER A 436 5.11 12.05 -22.83
N PHE A 437 6.00 11.09 -22.58
CA PHE A 437 5.55 9.71 -22.37
C PHE A 437 4.85 9.59 -21.00
N PRO A 438 3.81 8.75 -20.86
CA PRO A 438 3.13 8.52 -19.59
C PRO A 438 3.90 7.54 -18.68
N TYR A 439 4.78 6.72 -19.25
CA TYR A 439 5.54 5.70 -18.54
C TYR A 439 7.05 6.00 -18.48
N VAL A 440 7.68 5.59 -17.37
CA VAL A 440 9.13 5.38 -17.29
C VAL A 440 9.49 3.93 -17.63
N GLN A 441 10.67 3.70 -18.18
CA GLN A 441 11.16 2.34 -18.50
C GLN A 441 11.43 1.53 -17.23
N ARG A 442 11.77 2.20 -16.13
CA ARG A 442 12.15 1.60 -14.85
C ARG A 442 11.18 0.50 -14.37
N ASN A 443 11.76 -0.66 -14.06
CA ASN A 443 11.05 -1.84 -13.58
C ASN A 443 9.97 -2.34 -14.58
N GLY A 444 10.28 -2.29 -15.88
CA GLY A 444 9.46 -2.86 -16.95
C GLY A 444 8.16 -2.11 -17.17
N GLY A 445 8.22 -0.78 -17.15
CA GLY A 445 7.06 0.10 -17.26
C GLY A 445 6.45 0.46 -15.91
N ARG A 446 6.39 1.77 -15.60
CA ARG A 446 5.58 2.35 -14.52
C ARG A 446 4.96 3.67 -14.99
N LEU A 447 3.65 3.81 -14.85
CA LEU A 447 2.87 5.03 -15.11
C LEU A 447 3.26 6.09 -14.08
N VAL A 448 3.65 7.28 -14.53
CA VAL A 448 4.20 8.35 -13.65
C VAL A 448 3.12 8.98 -12.77
N GLU A 449 1.93 9.18 -13.32
CA GLU A 449 0.75 9.72 -12.67
C GLU A 449 -0.52 9.31 -13.45
N PRO A 450 -1.71 9.27 -12.80
CA PRO A 450 -2.97 9.08 -13.49
C PRO A 450 -3.22 10.14 -14.57
N LYS A 451 -3.90 9.76 -15.65
CA LYS A 451 -4.38 10.67 -16.71
C LYS A 451 -5.84 10.37 -17.05
N ALA A 452 -6.54 11.32 -17.68
CA ALA A 452 -7.87 11.08 -18.26
C ALA A 452 -7.88 9.85 -19.19
N VAL A 453 -6.88 9.79 -20.07
CA VAL A 453 -6.61 8.65 -20.95
C VAL A 453 -5.11 8.59 -21.25
N VAL A 454 -4.58 7.36 -21.38
CA VAL A 454 -3.21 7.09 -21.81
C VAL A 454 -3.21 6.61 -23.26
N PHE A 455 -2.44 7.28 -24.13
CA PHE A 455 -2.31 6.90 -25.55
C PHE A 455 -1.05 6.05 -25.76
N GLU A 456 -1.22 4.75 -25.83
CA GLU A 456 -0.13 3.83 -26.15
C GLU A 456 0.20 3.81 -27.65
N CYS A 457 1.31 3.18 -28.02
CA CYS A 457 1.63 2.88 -29.41
C CYS A 457 0.76 1.70 -29.88
N GLY A 458 0.03 1.88 -30.98
CA GLY A 458 -0.85 0.88 -31.59
C GLY A 458 -0.19 -0.09 -32.57
N PRO A 459 -0.98 -0.87 -33.32
CA PRO A 459 -0.51 -1.75 -34.39
C PRO A 459 0.24 -0.99 -35.49
N ASN A 460 -0.28 0.17 -35.92
CA ASN A 460 0.30 1.00 -36.98
C ASN A 460 1.55 1.81 -36.56
N CYS A 461 2.13 1.53 -35.39
CA CYS A 461 3.36 2.16 -34.90
C CYS A 461 4.60 1.31 -35.25
N LYS A 462 5.62 1.92 -35.87
CA LYS A 462 6.87 1.26 -36.30
C LYS A 462 7.83 0.85 -35.16
N CYS A 463 7.40 1.03 -33.91
CA CYS A 463 8.16 0.68 -32.70
C CYS A 463 7.81 -0.74 -32.22
N GLY A 464 8.84 -1.51 -31.87
CA GLY A 464 8.72 -2.92 -31.48
C GLY A 464 7.92 -3.16 -30.18
N PRO A 465 7.67 -4.43 -29.81
CA PRO A 465 6.83 -4.78 -28.66
C PRO A 465 7.43 -4.30 -27.34
N LYS A 466 8.76 -4.29 -27.19
CA LYS A 466 9.48 -3.76 -26.01
C LYS A 466 9.47 -2.21 -25.92
N CYS A 467 8.47 -1.55 -26.49
CA CYS A 467 8.32 -0.10 -26.42
C CYS A 467 7.76 0.32 -25.05
N VAL A 468 8.37 1.30 -24.41
CA VAL A 468 7.91 1.82 -23.09
C VAL A 468 6.49 2.40 -23.18
N ASN A 469 6.09 2.91 -24.35
CA ASN A 469 4.72 3.36 -24.63
C ASN A 469 3.79 2.21 -25.09
N ARG A 470 4.09 0.96 -24.74
CA ARG A 470 3.20 -0.23 -24.84
C ARG A 470 3.08 -0.93 -23.48
N THR A 471 3.32 -0.23 -22.37
CA THR A 471 3.45 -0.83 -21.04
C THR A 471 2.18 -1.58 -20.58
N GLY A 472 0.99 -1.11 -20.97
CA GLY A 472 -0.28 -1.80 -20.72
C GLY A 472 -0.56 -2.99 -21.65
N GLN A 473 0.12 -3.09 -22.81
CA GLN A 473 0.08 -4.26 -23.71
C GLN A 473 1.03 -5.39 -23.28
N ILE A 474 1.94 -5.15 -22.33
CA ILE A 474 2.88 -6.17 -21.86
C ILE A 474 2.18 -7.05 -20.83
N GLU A 475 2.24 -8.37 -21.03
CA GLU A 475 1.59 -9.36 -20.17
C GLU A 475 2.06 -9.28 -18.71
N SER A 476 1.14 -9.53 -17.79
CA SER A 476 1.39 -9.37 -16.35
C SER A 476 2.44 -10.36 -15.86
N ARG A 477 3.45 -9.85 -15.16
CA ARG A 477 4.56 -10.62 -14.60
C ARG A 477 4.42 -10.94 -13.10
N PHE A 478 3.26 -10.63 -12.52
CA PHE A 478 2.99 -10.82 -11.10
C PHE A 478 2.22 -12.13 -10.91
N ARG A 479 2.66 -12.96 -9.96
CA ARG A 479 1.95 -14.20 -9.62
C ARG A 479 0.72 -13.86 -8.80
N LEU A 480 -0.42 -13.76 -9.49
CA LEU A 480 -1.72 -13.49 -8.90
C LEU A 480 -2.36 -14.77 -8.35
N GLU A 481 -3.19 -14.61 -7.33
CA GLU A 481 -3.95 -15.68 -6.69
C GLU A 481 -5.37 -15.15 -6.42
N ILE A 482 -6.38 -15.93 -6.78
CA ILE A 482 -7.76 -15.69 -6.33
C ILE A 482 -7.94 -16.42 -5.00
N PHE A 483 -8.43 -15.74 -3.97
CA PHE A 483 -8.64 -16.34 -2.66
C PHE A 483 -10.03 -16.01 -2.12
N ARG A 484 -10.61 -16.93 -1.36
CA ARG A 484 -11.87 -16.70 -0.65
C ARG A 484 -11.65 -15.75 0.52
N THR A 485 -12.48 -14.72 0.62
CA THR A 485 -12.54 -13.77 1.74
C THR A 485 -13.72 -14.13 2.67
N PRO A 486 -13.69 -13.76 3.96
CA PRO A 486 -14.82 -14.02 4.87
C PRO A 486 -16.13 -13.34 4.46
N ASN A 487 -16.08 -12.06 4.07
CA ASN A 487 -17.27 -11.20 3.99
C ASN A 487 -17.47 -10.48 2.64
N LYS A 488 -16.63 -10.75 1.63
CA LYS A 488 -16.69 -10.11 0.29
C LYS A 488 -16.74 -11.13 -0.86
N GLY A 489 -16.95 -12.41 -0.55
CA GLY A 489 -16.84 -13.48 -1.55
C GLY A 489 -15.39 -13.70 -1.97
N TRP A 490 -15.12 -13.69 -3.28
CA TRP A 490 -13.77 -13.90 -3.83
C TRP A 490 -12.97 -12.59 -3.88
N GLY A 491 -11.65 -12.67 -3.74
CA GLY A 491 -10.72 -11.53 -3.85
C GLY A 491 -9.44 -11.92 -4.60
N VAL A 492 -8.67 -10.95 -5.07
CA VAL A 492 -7.36 -11.17 -5.72
C VAL A 492 -6.24 -10.69 -4.81
N ARG A 493 -5.12 -11.42 -4.77
CA ARG A 493 -3.85 -10.98 -4.15
C ARG A 493 -2.65 -11.35 -5.04
N SER A 494 -1.48 -10.82 -4.72
CA SER A 494 -0.22 -11.10 -5.43
C SER A 494 0.80 -11.74 -4.49
N TRP A 495 1.51 -12.78 -4.93
CA TRP A 495 2.67 -13.33 -4.20
C TRP A 495 3.93 -12.47 -4.38
N ASP A 496 3.90 -11.54 -5.32
CA ASP A 496 5.01 -10.65 -5.66
C ASP A 496 4.75 -9.21 -5.21
N HIS A 497 5.83 -8.48 -4.97
CA HIS A 497 5.78 -7.05 -4.67
C HIS A 497 5.39 -6.27 -5.93
N ILE A 498 4.38 -5.41 -5.84
CA ILE A 498 3.91 -4.58 -6.96
C ILE A 498 4.34 -3.12 -6.76
N PRO A 499 5.03 -2.48 -7.74
CA PRO A 499 5.36 -1.06 -7.69
C PRO A 499 4.14 -0.16 -7.89
N SER A 500 4.09 0.95 -7.17
CA SER A 500 3.24 2.10 -7.49
C SER A 500 3.42 2.51 -8.97
N GLY A 501 2.34 2.66 -9.72
CA GLY A 501 2.34 2.93 -11.16
C GLY A 501 2.51 1.68 -12.06
N ALA A 502 2.66 0.47 -11.53
CA ALA A 502 2.67 -0.73 -12.38
C ALA A 502 1.24 -1.14 -12.80
N PRO A 503 0.97 -1.41 -14.10
CA PRO A 503 -0.29 -2.02 -14.52
C PRO A 503 -0.33 -3.49 -14.08
N ILE A 504 -1.54 -4.00 -13.83
CA ILE A 504 -1.78 -5.34 -13.27
C ILE A 504 -2.54 -6.23 -14.25
N CYS A 505 -3.68 -5.75 -14.75
CA CYS A 505 -4.55 -6.42 -15.72
C CYS A 505 -5.54 -5.41 -16.34
N GLU A 506 -6.11 -5.80 -17.49
CA GLU A 506 -7.29 -5.16 -18.11
C GLU A 506 -8.57 -5.75 -17.51
N TYR A 507 -9.66 -4.99 -17.39
CA TYR A 507 -10.99 -5.56 -17.12
C TYR A 507 -11.52 -6.17 -18.43
N ILE A 508 -11.48 -7.51 -18.55
CA ILE A 508 -11.95 -8.22 -19.74
C ILE A 508 -13.31 -8.86 -19.45
N GLY A 509 -14.22 -8.74 -20.42
CA GLY A 509 -15.52 -9.41 -20.42
C GLY A 509 -16.15 -9.37 -21.82
N LEU A 510 -17.47 -9.21 -21.85
CA LEU A 510 -18.26 -8.89 -23.02
C LEU A 510 -18.54 -7.38 -23.05
N MET A 511 -18.02 -6.67 -24.05
CA MET A 511 -18.39 -5.29 -24.36
C MET A 511 -19.85 -5.26 -24.82
N ARG A 512 -20.67 -4.44 -24.17
CA ARG A 512 -22.10 -4.27 -24.45
C ARG A 512 -22.48 -2.79 -24.44
N ARG A 513 -23.61 -2.45 -25.06
CA ARG A 513 -24.22 -1.13 -24.82
C ARG A 513 -24.86 -1.11 -23.43
N THR A 514 -24.80 0.03 -22.74
CA THR A 514 -25.35 0.14 -21.38
C THR A 514 -26.89 0.07 -21.36
N ASP A 515 -27.55 0.43 -22.46
CA ASP A 515 -29.01 0.33 -22.62
C ASP A 515 -29.51 -1.10 -22.93
N GLU A 516 -28.61 -2.06 -23.17
CA GLU A 516 -28.92 -3.49 -23.29
C GLU A 516 -28.82 -4.25 -21.96
N LEU A 517 -28.47 -3.58 -20.86
CA LEU A 517 -28.37 -4.20 -19.54
C LEU A 517 -29.76 -4.42 -18.93
N ASN A 518 -30.02 -5.65 -18.47
CA ASN A 518 -31.21 -5.91 -17.69
C ASN A 518 -30.99 -5.41 -16.25
N HIS A 519 -31.56 -4.25 -15.90
CA HIS A 519 -31.50 -3.69 -14.56
C HIS A 519 -32.14 -4.57 -13.47
N ALA A 520 -32.97 -5.57 -13.83
CA ALA A 520 -33.51 -6.57 -12.91
C ALA A 520 -32.65 -7.84 -12.75
N ALA A 521 -31.48 -7.91 -13.40
CA ALA A 521 -30.51 -8.99 -13.25
C ALA A 521 -29.38 -8.61 -12.27
N ASP A 522 -28.61 -9.61 -11.83
CA ASP A 522 -27.38 -9.37 -11.03
C ASP A 522 -26.29 -8.74 -11.91
N ASN A 523 -26.08 -7.44 -11.72
CA ASN A 523 -25.09 -6.65 -12.45
C ASN A 523 -23.76 -6.48 -11.66
N SER A 524 -23.49 -7.32 -10.65
CA SER A 524 -22.28 -7.24 -9.78
C SER A 524 -20.93 -7.37 -10.51
N TYR A 525 -20.94 -7.73 -11.80
CA TYR A 525 -19.76 -7.88 -12.65
C TYR A 525 -19.81 -6.99 -13.91
N VAL A 526 -20.52 -5.87 -13.85
CA VAL A 526 -20.58 -4.87 -14.94
C VAL A 526 -19.67 -3.68 -14.62
N PHE A 527 -18.88 -3.24 -15.60
CA PHE A 527 -18.00 -2.07 -15.50
C PHE A 527 -18.33 -1.02 -16.57
N ASP A 528 -18.81 0.16 -16.15
CA ASP A 528 -19.10 1.29 -17.05
C ASP A 528 -17.82 1.98 -17.58
N ILE A 529 -17.72 2.24 -18.89
CA ILE A 529 -16.53 2.86 -19.50
C ILE A 529 -16.62 4.39 -19.44
N ASP A 530 -16.25 4.96 -18.29
CA ASP A 530 -16.18 6.41 -18.08
C ASP A 530 -14.72 6.93 -17.95
N CYS A 531 -14.19 7.46 -19.07
CA CYS A 531 -12.88 8.11 -19.13
C CYS A 531 -12.84 9.46 -18.39
N LEU A 532 -13.97 10.13 -18.16
CA LEU A 532 -14.03 11.45 -17.54
C LEU A 532 -14.04 11.34 -16.01
N GLN A 533 -14.73 10.35 -15.45
CA GLN A 533 -14.68 10.03 -14.01
C GLN A 533 -13.28 9.58 -13.57
N THR A 534 -12.49 9.03 -14.49
CA THR A 534 -11.08 8.70 -14.27
C THR A 534 -10.20 9.96 -14.00
N MET A 535 -10.73 11.18 -14.17
CA MET A 535 -10.01 12.44 -13.92
C MET A 535 -10.10 12.99 -12.49
N LYS A 536 -11.07 12.59 -11.65
CA LYS A 536 -11.37 13.30 -10.38
C LYS A 536 -10.36 13.06 -9.23
N GLY A 537 -9.29 12.28 -9.44
CA GLY A 537 -8.10 12.22 -8.58
C GLY A 537 -7.78 10.83 -8.00
N MET A 538 -6.71 10.72 -7.20
CA MET A 538 -6.33 9.44 -6.56
C MET A 538 -7.31 8.98 -5.47
N ASP A 539 -8.03 9.92 -4.85
CA ASP A 539 -9.05 9.68 -3.82
C ASP A 539 -10.49 9.96 -4.35
N GLY A 540 -10.67 10.10 -5.67
CA GLY A 540 -11.87 10.73 -6.24
C GLY A 540 -12.79 9.81 -7.05
N ARG A 541 -13.83 9.25 -6.42
CA ARG A 541 -15.01 8.67 -7.11
C ARG A 541 -16.35 9.03 -6.45
N GLU A 542 -16.67 10.31 -6.44
CA GLU A 542 -18.05 10.83 -6.49
C GLU A 542 -18.05 12.08 -7.43
N SER A 543 -19.06 12.37 -8.25
CA SER A 543 -20.30 11.67 -8.60
C SER A 543 -20.54 11.77 -10.13
N ARG A 544 -21.56 11.08 -10.65
CA ARG A 544 -21.95 11.01 -12.08
C ARG A 544 -22.53 12.32 -12.65
N LEU A 545 -21.92 13.49 -12.41
CA LEU A 545 -22.09 14.71 -13.23
C LEU A 545 -21.05 15.82 -12.93
N ARG A 546 -20.90 16.70 -13.93
CA ARG A 546 -20.32 18.07 -14.04
C ARG A 546 -18.87 18.42 -13.64
N ASP A 547 -18.38 19.32 -14.49
CA ASP A 547 -17.41 20.44 -14.40
C ASP A 547 -15.98 20.23 -13.87
N VAL A 548 -15.06 19.89 -14.81
CA VAL A 548 -13.65 20.34 -14.83
C VAL A 548 -13.25 20.64 -16.28
N SER A 549 -12.41 21.64 -16.52
CA SER A 549 -12.04 22.11 -17.87
C SER A 549 -11.05 21.19 -18.62
N LEU A 550 -11.28 21.00 -19.92
CA LEU A 550 -10.56 20.07 -20.80
C LEU A 550 -9.46 20.74 -21.67
N PRO A 551 -8.49 19.96 -22.18
CA PRO A 551 -7.64 20.38 -23.31
C PRO A 551 -8.47 20.57 -24.59
N SER A 552 -8.12 21.59 -25.38
CA SER A 552 -8.96 22.15 -26.46
C SER A 552 -9.33 21.23 -27.64
N HIS A 553 -8.71 20.05 -27.77
CA HIS A 553 -9.14 19.04 -28.75
C HIS A 553 -10.25 18.11 -28.21
N LEU A 554 -10.25 17.82 -26.91
CA LEU A 554 -11.28 16.98 -26.27
C LEU A 554 -12.51 17.80 -25.86
N GLN A 555 -12.33 19.12 -25.70
CA GLN A 555 -13.37 20.06 -25.30
C GLN A 555 -14.63 19.97 -26.17
N LYS A 556 -14.48 19.79 -27.50
CA LYS A 556 -15.59 19.58 -28.46
C LYS A 556 -16.42 18.31 -28.26
N ILE A 557 -15.94 17.34 -27.47
CA ILE A 557 -16.69 16.11 -27.16
C ILE A 557 -17.43 16.26 -25.83
N GLY A 558 -16.91 17.07 -24.90
CA GLY A 558 -17.53 17.28 -23.58
C GLY A 558 -18.81 18.14 -23.59
N GLU A 559 -19.04 18.91 -24.65
CA GLU A 559 -20.22 19.78 -24.79
C GLU A 559 -21.43 19.08 -25.46
N GLU A 560 -21.22 17.92 -26.10
CA GLU A 560 -22.26 17.11 -26.78
C GLU A 560 -22.39 15.68 -26.22
N ALA A 561 -21.65 15.33 -25.15
CA ALA A 561 -21.73 14.01 -24.54
C ALA A 561 -23.08 13.79 -23.81
N SER A 562 -23.79 12.72 -24.17
CA SER A 562 -25.00 12.26 -23.46
C SER A 562 -24.72 12.06 -21.96
N GLU A 563 -25.73 12.32 -21.12
CA GLU A 563 -25.69 12.05 -19.68
C GLU A 563 -25.60 10.53 -19.35
N SER A 564 -25.72 9.67 -20.37
CA SER A 564 -25.56 8.21 -20.30
C SER A 564 -24.17 7.74 -20.77
N VAL A 565 -23.46 6.96 -19.95
CA VAL A 565 -22.28 6.19 -20.41
C VAL A 565 -22.74 5.15 -21.44
N PRO A 566 -22.22 5.14 -22.69
CA PRO A 566 -22.83 4.36 -23.78
C PRO A 566 -22.44 2.87 -23.80
N PHE A 567 -21.26 2.51 -23.28
CA PHE A 567 -20.77 1.13 -23.25
C PHE A 567 -20.29 0.70 -21.87
N CYS A 568 -20.42 -0.60 -21.62
CA CYS A 568 -20.01 -1.28 -20.40
C CYS A 568 -19.34 -2.63 -20.74
N ILE A 569 -18.63 -3.18 -19.76
CA ILE A 569 -17.99 -4.50 -19.86
C ILE A 569 -18.67 -5.43 -18.87
N ASP A 570 -19.44 -6.39 -19.39
CA ASP A 570 -20.13 -7.44 -18.63
C ASP A 570 -19.19 -8.64 -18.48
N ALA A 571 -18.68 -8.84 -17.26
CA ALA A 571 -17.83 -9.97 -16.90
C ALA A 571 -18.58 -11.06 -16.11
N ALA A 572 -19.92 -11.08 -16.11
CA ALA A 572 -20.70 -11.98 -15.27
C ALA A 572 -20.43 -13.46 -15.64
N GLN A 573 -20.63 -13.82 -16.91
CA GLN A 573 -20.44 -15.19 -17.40
C GLN A 573 -19.05 -15.46 -18.00
N THR A 574 -18.40 -14.45 -18.59
CA THR A 574 -17.10 -14.61 -19.25
C THR A 574 -16.24 -13.38 -19.05
N GLY A 575 -14.97 -13.55 -18.69
CA GLY A 575 -14.04 -12.45 -18.37
C GLY A 575 -12.68 -12.96 -17.93
N ASN A 576 -11.83 -12.10 -17.36
CA ASN A 576 -10.52 -12.49 -16.81
C ASN A 576 -10.47 -12.36 -15.27
N VAL A 577 -9.27 -12.44 -14.69
CA VAL A 577 -9.02 -12.28 -13.24
C VAL A 577 -9.55 -10.96 -12.65
N ALA A 578 -9.71 -9.90 -13.44
CA ALA A 578 -10.08 -8.58 -12.95
C ALA A 578 -11.47 -8.51 -12.29
N ARG A 579 -12.42 -9.37 -12.71
CA ARG A 579 -13.77 -9.47 -12.13
C ARG A 579 -13.78 -9.84 -10.65
N PHE A 580 -12.68 -10.39 -10.12
CA PHE A 580 -12.53 -10.82 -8.73
C PHE A 580 -11.82 -9.76 -7.85
N ILE A 581 -11.52 -8.57 -8.38
CA ILE A 581 -10.87 -7.49 -7.63
C ILE A 581 -11.94 -6.70 -6.84
N ASN A 582 -11.82 -6.71 -5.51
CA ASN A 582 -12.84 -6.17 -4.60
C ASN A 582 -12.82 -4.65 -4.46
N HIS A 583 -13.92 -4.11 -3.93
CA HIS A 583 -13.99 -2.73 -3.48
C HIS A 583 -13.13 -2.48 -2.23
N SER A 584 -12.48 -1.31 -2.16
CA SER A 584 -12.08 -0.68 -0.90
C SER A 584 -12.31 0.83 -0.92
N CYS A 585 -12.70 1.41 0.22
CA CYS A 585 -12.76 2.86 0.43
C CYS A 585 -11.36 3.47 0.67
N GLN A 586 -10.37 2.63 0.99
CA GLN A 586 -8.94 2.99 0.99
C GLN A 586 -8.23 1.99 0.03
N PRO A 587 -8.36 2.18 -1.30
CA PRO A 587 -7.88 1.24 -2.30
C PRO A 587 -6.35 1.33 -2.51
N ASN A 588 -5.78 0.25 -3.06
CA ASN A 588 -4.36 0.18 -3.47
C ASN A 588 -4.15 0.07 -4.99
N LEU A 589 -5.24 -0.11 -5.76
CA LEU A 589 -5.29 0.05 -7.21
C LEU A 589 -6.14 1.27 -7.58
N PHE A 590 -5.84 1.88 -8.71
CA PHE A 590 -6.71 2.82 -9.41
C PHE A 590 -7.00 2.33 -10.83
N VAL A 591 -8.05 2.88 -11.44
CA VAL A 591 -8.45 2.60 -12.82
C VAL A 591 -7.79 3.64 -13.73
N GLN A 592 -7.25 3.18 -14.86
CA GLN A 592 -6.70 4.02 -15.91
C GLN A 592 -7.29 3.62 -17.26
N CYS A 593 -8.00 4.53 -17.92
CA CYS A 593 -8.43 4.31 -19.30
C CYS A 593 -7.24 4.40 -20.26
N MET A 594 -7.12 3.46 -21.19
CA MET A 594 -6.03 3.37 -22.15
C MET A 594 -6.52 3.15 -23.59
N LEU A 595 -5.83 3.78 -24.54
CA LEU A 595 -6.08 3.66 -25.98
C LEU A 595 -4.82 3.20 -26.69
N SER A 596 -4.95 2.28 -27.64
CA SER A 596 -3.81 1.64 -28.32
C SER A 596 -4.14 1.26 -29.76
N CYS A 597 -5.13 0.38 -29.96
CA CYS A 597 -5.58 -0.04 -31.29
C CYS A 597 -6.44 1.02 -31.99
N HIS A 598 -7.37 1.66 -31.28
CA HIS A 598 -8.22 2.76 -31.76
C HIS A 598 -8.05 4.00 -30.87
N HIS A 599 -8.67 5.11 -31.28
CA HIS A 599 -8.76 6.35 -30.48
C HIS A 599 -10.18 6.69 -29.99
N ASP A 600 -11.16 5.81 -30.22
CA ASP A 600 -12.50 5.94 -29.60
C ASP A 600 -12.40 5.77 -28.08
N ILE A 601 -12.74 6.83 -27.34
CA ILE A 601 -12.74 6.89 -25.87
C ILE A 601 -13.91 6.11 -25.24
N GLN A 602 -15.01 5.89 -25.97
CA GLN A 602 -16.21 5.26 -25.43
C GLN A 602 -16.02 3.75 -25.24
N GLN A 603 -15.06 3.16 -25.96
CA GLN A 603 -14.66 1.75 -25.87
C GLN A 603 -13.22 1.59 -25.36
N ALA A 604 -12.71 2.55 -24.57
CA ALA A 604 -11.35 2.53 -24.05
C ALA A 604 -11.06 1.33 -23.12
N LYS A 605 -9.82 0.86 -23.12
CA LYS A 605 -9.38 -0.24 -22.23
C LYS A 605 -9.40 0.22 -20.78
N ILE A 606 -10.10 -0.51 -19.93
CA ILE A 606 -10.11 -0.32 -18.48
C ILE A 606 -8.93 -1.08 -17.88
N MET A 607 -7.87 -0.38 -17.47
CA MET A 607 -6.66 -1.00 -16.90
C MET A 607 -6.53 -0.71 -15.41
N PHE A 608 -6.24 -1.73 -14.61
CA PHE A 608 -5.88 -1.54 -13.21
C PHE A 608 -4.40 -1.28 -13.06
N VAL A 609 -4.07 -0.21 -12.33
CA VAL A 609 -2.71 0.23 -12.03
C VAL A 609 -2.57 0.40 -10.53
N ALA A 610 -1.47 -0.06 -9.94
CA ALA A 610 -1.24 0.15 -8.51
C ALA A 610 -1.03 1.64 -8.21
N VAL A 611 -1.69 2.18 -7.18
CA VAL A 611 -1.39 3.53 -6.67
C VAL A 611 -0.30 3.46 -5.59
N ASP A 612 -0.31 2.41 -4.76
CA ASP A 612 0.66 2.18 -3.69
C ASP A 612 1.81 1.25 -4.12
N ASN A 613 2.90 1.20 -3.34
CA ASN A 613 3.82 0.07 -3.38
C ASN A 613 3.20 -1.08 -2.56
N ILE A 614 2.72 -2.13 -3.22
CA ILE A 614 1.90 -3.19 -2.60
C ILE A 614 2.80 -4.35 -2.14
N PRO A 615 2.78 -4.73 -0.85
CA PRO A 615 3.49 -5.90 -0.36
C PRO A 615 2.72 -7.20 -0.70
N PRO A 616 3.41 -8.34 -0.80
CA PRO A 616 2.81 -9.64 -1.06
C PRO A 616 1.67 -9.99 -0.11
N LEU A 617 0.70 -10.72 -0.65
CA LEU A 617 -0.50 -11.24 0.00
C LEU A 617 -1.46 -10.15 0.57
N LYS A 618 -1.16 -8.86 0.40
CA LYS A 618 -2.19 -7.80 0.53
C LYS A 618 -3.18 -7.97 -0.63
N GLU A 619 -4.47 -7.93 -0.30
CA GLU A 619 -5.56 -7.94 -1.27
C GLU A 619 -5.46 -6.75 -2.23
N LEU A 620 -5.79 -6.97 -3.50
CA LEU A 620 -5.88 -5.95 -4.53
C LEU A 620 -7.30 -5.41 -4.58
N THR A 621 -7.44 -4.08 -4.50
CA THR A 621 -8.73 -3.40 -4.37
C THR A 621 -8.73 -2.03 -5.04
N TYR A 622 -9.87 -1.62 -5.61
CA TYR A 622 -10.12 -0.28 -6.17
C TYR A 622 -11.41 0.34 -5.58
N ASP A 623 -11.62 1.65 -5.73
CA ASP A 623 -12.95 2.22 -5.43
C ASP A 623 -13.89 1.93 -6.61
N TYR A 624 -15.00 1.25 -6.34
CA TYR A 624 -16.02 0.97 -7.35
C TYR A 624 -16.72 2.27 -7.76
N GLY A 625 -16.88 3.24 -6.84
CA GLY A 625 -17.39 4.57 -7.15
C GLY A 625 -18.86 4.64 -7.51
N TYR A 626 -19.66 3.64 -7.09
CA TYR A 626 -21.09 3.86 -6.96
C TYR A 626 -21.33 5.00 -5.96
N ALA A 627 -22.18 5.95 -6.32
CA ALA A 627 -22.68 6.93 -5.37
C ALA A 627 -23.65 6.25 -4.39
N LEU A 628 -23.75 6.77 -3.17
CA LEU A 628 -24.75 6.29 -2.22
C LEU A 628 -26.16 6.49 -2.77
N ASP A 629 -27.04 5.53 -2.48
CA ASP A 629 -28.46 5.55 -2.87
C ASP A 629 -28.70 5.54 -4.40
N SER A 630 -27.69 5.17 -5.20
CA SER A 630 -27.76 5.18 -6.67
C SER A 630 -28.35 3.91 -7.31
N VAL A 631 -28.63 2.86 -6.53
CA VAL A 631 -29.24 1.61 -7.02
C VAL A 631 -30.69 1.52 -6.55
N MET A 632 -31.61 1.34 -7.50
CA MET A 632 -33.04 1.19 -7.24
C MET A 632 -33.45 -0.26 -7.48
N GLY A 633 -34.14 -0.86 -6.51
CA GLY A 633 -34.69 -2.20 -6.63
C GLY A 633 -35.95 -2.26 -7.51
N PRO A 634 -36.39 -3.46 -7.94
CA PRO A 634 -37.58 -3.64 -8.78
C PRO A 634 -38.90 -3.15 -8.14
N ASP A 635 -38.92 -2.90 -6.83
CA ASP A 635 -40.06 -2.36 -6.08
C ASP A 635 -40.04 -0.82 -5.99
N GLY A 636 -39.12 -0.15 -6.68
CA GLY A 636 -38.97 1.30 -6.69
C GLY A 636 -38.35 1.88 -5.42
N LYS A 637 -37.76 1.07 -4.53
CA LYS A 637 -37.01 1.55 -3.36
C LYS A 637 -35.51 1.58 -3.62
N ILE A 638 -34.80 2.40 -2.87
CA ILE A 638 -33.34 2.39 -2.86
C ILE A 638 -32.85 1.07 -2.28
N GLN A 639 -32.03 0.34 -3.04
CA GLN A 639 -31.33 -0.85 -2.58
C GLN A 639 -29.96 -0.43 -2.01
N GLN A 640 -29.60 -0.98 -0.85
CA GLN A 640 -28.35 -0.64 -0.15
C GLN A 640 -27.47 -1.89 -0.02
N MET A 641 -26.14 -1.72 -0.11
CA MET A 641 -25.19 -2.82 0.10
C MET A 641 -24.10 -2.41 1.08
N ALA A 642 -23.91 -3.18 2.16
CA ALA A 642 -22.92 -2.89 3.19
C ALA A 642 -21.47 -3.08 2.70
N CYS A 643 -20.55 -2.23 3.15
CA CYS A 643 -19.13 -2.27 2.78
C CYS A 643 -18.27 -2.96 3.83
N TYR A 644 -17.73 -4.13 3.47
CA TYR A 644 -16.85 -4.94 4.31
C TYR A 644 -15.36 -4.80 3.94
N CYS A 645 -14.93 -3.63 3.45
CA CYS A 645 -13.54 -3.42 3.02
C CYS A 645 -12.52 -3.34 4.18
N GLY A 646 -12.97 -3.07 5.41
CA GLY A 646 -12.11 -2.99 6.59
C GLY A 646 -11.28 -1.71 6.74
N ALA A 647 -11.45 -0.72 5.85
CA ALA A 647 -10.78 0.58 5.95
C ALA A 647 -11.25 1.39 7.17
N ASN A 648 -10.35 2.19 7.76
CA ASN A 648 -10.66 3.07 8.90
C ASN A 648 -11.83 4.02 8.54
N GLU A 649 -11.65 4.81 7.49
CA GLU A 649 -12.65 5.72 6.91
C GLU A 649 -13.57 5.01 5.91
N CYS A 650 -13.90 3.73 6.15
CA CYS A 650 -14.89 3.02 5.33
C CYS A 650 -16.25 3.73 5.37
N ARG A 651 -16.78 4.12 4.19
CA ARG A 651 -18.10 4.77 4.00
C ARG A 651 -19.32 3.88 4.33
N LYS A 652 -19.08 2.69 4.90
CA LYS A 652 -20.03 1.66 5.38
C LYS A 652 -20.98 1.06 4.33
N ARG A 653 -21.10 1.65 3.14
CA ARG A 653 -21.88 1.16 2.00
C ARG A 653 -21.06 1.10 0.71
N LEU A 654 -21.31 0.10 -0.14
CA LEU A 654 -20.89 0.13 -1.55
C LEU A 654 -21.76 1.13 -2.29
N PHE A 655 -23.08 0.99 -2.15
CA PHE A 655 -24.12 1.86 -2.68
C PHE A 655 -25.31 1.96 -1.72
#